data_AF-A0A5E4HUM2-F1
#
_entry.id   AF-A0A5E4HUM2-F1
#
_cell.length_a   1.000
_cell.length_b   1.000
_cell.length_c   1.000
_cell.angle_alpha   90.00
_cell.angle_beta   90.00
_cell.angle_gamma   90.00
#
_symmetry.space_group_name_H-M   'P 1'
#
loop_
_entity.id
_entity.type
_entity.pdbx_description
1 polymer ?
#
loop_
_entity_poly.entity_id
_entity_poly.type
_entity_poly.pdbx_seq_one_letter_code
_entity_poly.pdbx_strand_id
1 'polypeptide(L)'
;MPFQFDKDTGFNAVTKASGTVVFIMTGTTPANTNRYYQVYFGLTGGSYSTRSVTPQLTLTDNITDEGQSSFRIAANGSTYYFQKQAGGFSSLVDSSGNDWISYAPIAGSAEFRGIPNVAAGGIFHPGFTCCTSSVVTQGPLKIRVRAVSPDGKWESLWDFYPGYATMTMVKAATSYFFLYEGTPGGVMEPNKDFMVRPDNTKTLLSESWTNDLDAQEWAYFSDPAENRSLFAAHREDDTLQDTYWPFNTNVLTVFGFGRSDNPATGLLSSVPQHYTIGLMNGTDFAQNARTVYSAYKDLGITKGGIEQYDSVMLPTIMQQPSDSIVVPGVSPTFSVTVTGQLPLSYQWQKNGTDIPGATNASYTAPPATAPDNGSVYQVAVTNVIGRVTSVPAHLTVVSGYSNNQLVVLDVNYEHNTVITKVPYSGGYATSGKSSSFFNFPSYVPDNFRSPIDYAHGTLYQRLEVQTKPSSKMAKYQICMFQTTITTAMHACANRDLLAFTSTGTYYATQPMTSLFQYGNLNWTQKLLIMMLDITDKNGVLIDDRTAYNFNNTWDGGNTNLGLYYPMQVRYTAVIVPPGGGAPIWPVDTPPGIATQPANAITAIGDTATFSVAATSTGTAPLHYQWQKNGVNIDGAYSSSYTIPPAIAADNLSVYRVVVSNELGSVTSNGAVLTLVPSINLIQNPGFEAGSSTSLTNWAKYQLNAGVALSKVTPGYDGTSAAKLAITSVGTNPDIQLYQTAVPLDPVRYLEPNTRYRLRFAAYSSTGHDMTVKLVRASSLATSYGLDYTANLSTSWQVFTTEFNTTNFTSKVKDGRLQLRLGSFAKVGDSYFIDNVSLEKVIAAPDTVAPSVIGNTPTGTNVSYGSQITVTFDESMNQSSAESAFSIIPATTGSFSWNGNNMI
;
A
#
# COMPACT_ATOMS: atom_id res chain seq x y z
N MET A 1 11.77 17.87 -3.16
CA MET A 1 13.09 17.40 -2.69
C MET A 1 14.12 18.44 -3.06
N PRO A 2 15.06 18.80 -2.17
CA PRO A 2 16.24 19.58 -2.54
C PRO A 2 16.95 18.93 -3.72
N PHE A 3 17.24 19.69 -4.77
CA PHE A 3 17.97 19.20 -5.93
C PHE A 3 18.93 20.26 -6.46
N GLN A 4 19.91 19.80 -7.22
CA GLN A 4 20.92 20.58 -7.92
C GLN A 4 21.04 20.02 -9.34
N PHE A 5 21.34 20.88 -10.31
CA PHE A 5 21.61 20.47 -11.68
C PHE A 5 22.99 20.95 -12.10
N ASP A 6 23.89 20.00 -12.29
CA ASP A 6 25.26 20.21 -12.75
C ASP A 6 25.28 20.18 -14.27
N LYS A 7 25.45 21.36 -14.88
CA LYS A 7 25.52 21.51 -16.34
C LYS A 7 26.78 20.85 -16.89
N ASP A 8 26.66 20.11 -17.98
CA ASP A 8 27.82 19.60 -18.71
C ASP A 8 28.58 20.72 -19.43
N THR A 9 29.84 20.44 -19.79
CA THR A 9 30.63 21.31 -20.66
C THR A 9 29.89 21.58 -21.98
N GLY A 10 29.68 22.86 -22.30
CA GLY A 10 28.96 23.30 -23.48
C GLY A 10 27.44 23.23 -23.36
N PHE A 11 26.89 23.15 -22.14
CA PHE A 11 25.44 23.24 -21.90
C PHE A 11 24.83 24.45 -22.63
N ASN A 12 23.78 24.18 -23.39
CA ASN A 12 22.93 25.18 -23.99
C ASN A 12 21.48 24.73 -23.80
N ALA A 13 20.68 25.54 -23.11
CA ALA A 13 19.31 25.16 -22.77
C ALA A 13 18.41 24.85 -23.99
N VAL A 14 18.79 25.32 -25.19
CA VAL A 14 18.04 25.12 -26.43
C VAL A 14 18.60 23.96 -27.24
N THR A 15 19.93 23.87 -27.39
CA THR A 15 20.55 22.94 -28.34
C THR A 15 21.28 21.75 -27.69
N LYS A 16 21.56 21.82 -26.38
CA LYS A 16 22.30 20.81 -25.63
C LYS A 16 22.02 20.93 -24.12
N ALA A 17 20.80 20.60 -23.71
CA ALA A 17 20.38 20.65 -22.31
C ALA A 17 20.82 19.39 -21.54
N SER A 18 22.13 19.15 -21.47
CA SER A 18 22.71 17.98 -20.80
C SER A 18 23.38 18.33 -19.47
N GLY A 19 23.29 17.43 -18.51
CA GLY A 19 23.85 17.62 -17.17
C GLY A 19 23.45 16.50 -16.22
N THR A 20 23.94 16.60 -14.99
CA THR A 20 23.65 15.65 -13.90
C THR A 20 22.66 16.28 -12.92
N VAL A 21 21.56 15.57 -12.64
CA VAL A 21 20.65 15.93 -11.55
C VAL A 21 21.14 15.28 -10.26
N VAL A 22 21.42 16.10 -9.25
CA VAL A 22 21.79 15.67 -7.90
C VAL A 22 20.63 15.95 -6.96
N PHE A 23 20.25 14.98 -6.14
CA PHE A 23 19.24 15.17 -5.11
C PHE A 23 19.52 14.27 -3.91
N ILE A 24 19.05 14.68 -2.74
CA ILE A 24 19.25 13.94 -1.49
C ILE A 24 17.98 13.18 -1.15
N MET A 25 18.11 11.86 -1.06
CA MET A 25 17.03 10.98 -0.65
C MET A 25 16.86 11.06 0.88
N THR A 26 15.78 11.68 1.35
CA THR A 26 15.46 11.77 2.79
C THR A 26 14.48 10.65 3.21
N GLY A 27 14.47 10.29 4.49
CA GLY A 27 13.54 9.30 5.06
C GLY A 27 14.01 7.85 4.97
N THR A 28 13.29 6.93 5.62
CA THR A 28 13.57 5.48 5.61
C THR A 28 12.62 4.75 4.67
N THR A 29 13.05 3.59 4.15
CA THR A 29 12.27 2.77 3.24
C THR A 29 12.48 1.30 3.61
N PRO A 30 11.43 0.48 3.67
CA PRO A 30 11.58 -0.94 3.97
C PRO A 30 12.59 -1.59 3.02
N ALA A 31 13.34 -2.56 3.52
CA ALA A 31 14.31 -3.29 2.72
C ALA A 31 13.66 -3.86 1.45
N ASN A 32 14.38 -3.79 0.32
CA ASN A 32 13.96 -4.29 -1.00
C ASN A 32 12.73 -3.60 -1.62
N THR A 33 12.42 -2.36 -1.23
CA THR A 33 11.36 -1.56 -1.86
C THR A 33 11.94 -0.43 -2.71
N ASN A 34 11.30 -0.14 -3.84
CA ASN A 34 11.72 0.91 -4.76
C ASN A 34 11.20 2.28 -4.31
N ARG A 35 12.02 3.32 -4.47
CA ARG A 35 11.56 4.73 -4.39
C ARG A 35 11.34 5.27 -5.79
N TYR A 36 10.24 5.97 -5.99
CA TYR A 36 9.90 6.61 -7.25
C TYR A 36 10.06 8.13 -7.12
N TYR A 37 10.80 8.73 -8.05
CA TYR A 37 10.99 10.17 -8.15
C TYR A 37 10.58 10.63 -9.54
N GLN A 38 9.80 11.70 -9.61
CA GLN A 38 9.40 12.33 -10.87
C GLN A 38 10.27 13.57 -11.11
N VAL A 39 10.86 13.65 -12.29
CA VAL A 39 11.67 14.80 -12.73
C VAL A 39 10.88 15.56 -13.78
N TYR A 40 10.59 16.82 -13.48
CA TYR A 40 9.83 17.71 -14.35
C TYR A 40 10.79 18.66 -15.06
N PHE A 41 10.74 18.69 -16.39
CA PHE A 41 11.45 19.68 -17.20
C PHE A 41 10.51 20.82 -17.55
N GLY A 42 10.97 22.06 -17.37
CA GLY A 42 10.21 23.23 -17.79
C GLY A 42 10.06 23.31 -19.31
N LEU A 43 8.99 23.94 -19.78
CA LEU A 43 8.78 24.20 -21.21
C LEU A 43 9.72 25.33 -21.67
N THR A 44 10.17 25.26 -22.92
CA THR A 44 11.06 26.26 -23.52
C THR A 44 10.42 27.66 -23.45
N GLY A 45 11.15 28.64 -22.90
CA GLY A 45 10.74 30.07 -22.92
C GLY A 45 9.96 30.58 -21.70
N GLY A 46 9.63 29.74 -20.72
CA GLY A 46 9.01 30.19 -19.46
C GLY A 46 10.03 30.78 -18.47
N SER A 47 9.72 31.91 -17.82
CA SER A 47 10.51 32.42 -16.69
C SER A 47 10.18 31.63 -15.43
N TYR A 48 11.15 30.88 -14.90
CA TYR A 48 11.02 30.16 -13.63
C TYR A 48 11.70 30.93 -12.50
N SER A 49 11.03 31.08 -11.35
CA SER A 49 11.72 31.48 -10.12
C SER A 49 12.43 30.24 -9.55
N THR A 50 13.75 30.32 -9.42
CA THR A 50 14.52 29.24 -8.80
C THR A 50 14.13 29.16 -7.32
N ARG A 51 13.49 28.06 -6.91
CA ARG A 51 13.25 27.80 -5.49
C ARG A 51 14.61 27.67 -4.80
N SER A 52 14.91 28.56 -3.86
CA SER A 52 16.16 28.52 -3.11
C SER A 52 16.24 27.21 -2.33
N VAL A 53 17.36 26.50 -2.46
CA VAL A 53 17.70 25.32 -1.67
C VAL A 53 18.71 25.76 -0.63
N THR A 54 18.41 25.52 0.66
CA THR A 54 19.37 25.76 1.74
C THR A 54 20.66 24.98 1.45
N PRO A 55 21.82 25.65 1.33
CA PRO A 55 23.09 24.97 1.08
C PRO A 55 23.41 24.00 2.20
N GLN A 56 23.70 22.75 1.85
CA GLN A 56 24.26 21.73 2.74
C GLN A 56 25.78 21.62 2.62
N LEU A 57 26.34 22.26 1.59
CA LEU A 57 27.76 22.46 1.39
C LEU A 57 28.06 23.94 1.13
N THR A 58 29.21 24.38 1.62
CA THR A 58 29.75 25.72 1.33
C THR A 58 31.22 25.59 0.92
N LEU A 59 31.64 26.45 -0.01
CA LEU A 59 33.03 26.53 -0.47
C LEU A 59 33.57 27.94 -0.22
N THR A 60 34.70 28.01 0.46
CA THR A 60 35.52 29.23 0.54
C THR A 60 36.83 28.97 -0.20
N ASP A 61 37.08 29.70 -1.28
CA ASP A 61 38.30 29.59 -2.07
C ASP A 61 39.44 30.46 -1.50
N ASN A 62 40.68 30.09 -1.82
CA ASN A 62 41.92 30.80 -1.49
C ASN A 62 42.12 31.04 0.01
N ILE A 63 41.71 30.09 0.84
CA ILE A 63 42.17 30.07 2.22
C ILE A 63 43.61 29.54 2.29
N THR A 64 44.32 29.85 3.36
CA THR A 64 45.61 29.22 3.66
C THR A 64 45.37 28.13 4.68
N ASP A 65 45.79 26.91 4.34
CA ASP A 65 45.76 25.75 5.23
C ASP A 65 47.11 25.05 5.13
N GLU A 66 47.75 24.82 6.28
CA GLU A 66 49.03 24.12 6.37
C GLU A 66 50.13 24.69 5.44
N GLY A 67 50.14 26.02 5.29
CA GLY A 67 51.11 26.74 4.48
C GLY A 67 50.86 26.71 2.96
N GLN A 68 49.77 26.10 2.49
CA GLN A 68 49.37 26.10 1.08
C GLN A 68 48.00 26.77 0.86
N SER A 69 47.78 27.24 -0.37
CA SER A 69 46.46 27.74 -0.79
C SER A 69 45.51 26.57 -1.00
N SER A 70 44.31 26.67 -0.40
CA SER A 70 43.35 25.57 -0.29
C SER A 70 41.91 26.02 -0.55
N PHE A 71 41.05 25.07 -0.90
CA PHE A 71 39.59 25.21 -0.82
C PHE A 71 39.12 24.72 0.54
N ARG A 72 38.36 25.55 1.27
CA ARG A 72 37.62 25.12 2.45
C ARG A 72 36.23 24.65 2.04
N ILE A 73 35.95 23.37 2.17
CA ILE A 73 34.66 22.78 1.83
C ILE A 73 33.98 22.33 3.12
N ALA A 74 32.97 23.07 3.57
CA ALA A 74 32.28 22.78 4.84
C ALA A 74 30.91 22.14 4.59
N ALA A 75 30.67 21.03 5.28
CA ALA A 75 29.43 20.28 5.36
C ALA A 75 28.95 20.21 6.82
N ASN A 76 27.71 19.75 7.05
CA ASN A 76 27.25 19.51 8.42
C ASN A 76 28.07 18.38 9.07
N GLY A 77 28.91 18.72 10.05
CA GLY A 77 29.71 17.77 10.82
C GLY A 77 31.08 17.40 10.25
N SER A 78 31.48 17.97 9.11
CA SER A 78 32.82 17.80 8.52
C SER A 78 33.27 19.02 7.71
N THR A 79 34.56 19.34 7.76
CA THR A 79 35.19 20.38 6.93
C THR A 79 36.45 19.82 6.28
N TYR A 80 36.50 19.87 4.95
CA TYR A 80 37.63 19.43 4.14
C TYR A 80 38.48 20.63 3.74
N TYR A 81 39.80 20.52 3.90
CA TYR A 81 40.76 21.52 3.44
C TYR A 81 41.56 20.95 2.27
N PHE A 82 41.15 21.31 1.04
CA PHE A 82 41.67 20.72 -0.18
C PHE A 82 42.75 21.60 -0.83
N GLN A 83 43.99 21.12 -0.89
CA GLN A 83 45.12 21.91 -1.39
C GLN A 83 45.06 22.10 -2.91
N LYS A 84 45.26 23.34 -3.35
CA LYS A 84 45.15 23.74 -4.76
C LYS A 84 46.33 23.27 -5.61
N GLN A 85 47.48 22.99 -4.99
CA GLN A 85 48.69 22.55 -5.68
C GLN A 85 49.06 21.08 -5.44
N ALA A 86 48.32 20.40 -4.56
CA ALA A 86 48.53 18.98 -4.28
C ALA A 86 47.46 18.10 -4.94
N GLY A 87 46.18 18.47 -4.92
CA GLY A 87 45.12 17.60 -5.45
C GLY A 87 44.61 16.55 -4.45
N GLY A 88 44.78 16.83 -3.16
CA GLY A 88 44.21 16.11 -2.03
C GLY A 88 43.90 17.06 -0.88
N PHE A 89 43.35 16.56 0.21
CA PHE A 89 43.04 17.34 1.40
C PHE A 89 44.06 17.14 2.52
N SER A 90 44.58 18.25 3.05
CA SER A 90 45.55 18.32 4.15
C SER A 90 44.91 18.15 5.52
N SER A 91 43.63 18.55 5.65
CA SER A 91 42.87 18.41 6.89
C SER A 91 41.43 17.97 6.63
N LEU A 92 40.92 17.13 7.53
CA LEU A 92 39.52 16.70 7.61
C LEU A 92 39.03 16.91 9.04
N VAL A 93 38.45 18.09 9.26
CA VAL A 93 38.07 18.56 10.59
C VAL A 93 36.63 18.17 10.90
N ASP A 94 36.42 17.58 12.07
CA ASP A 94 35.10 17.15 12.54
C ASP A 94 34.31 18.28 13.23
N SER A 95 33.13 17.96 13.78
CA SER A 95 32.29 18.96 14.47
C SER A 95 32.84 19.43 15.82
N SER A 96 33.72 18.64 16.43
CA SER A 96 34.40 18.94 17.69
C SER A 96 35.68 19.76 17.44
N GLY A 97 36.11 19.87 16.18
CA GLY A 97 37.33 20.58 15.78
C GLY A 97 38.56 19.68 15.68
N ASN A 98 38.39 18.36 15.83
CA ASN A 98 39.50 17.41 15.68
C ASN A 98 39.82 17.22 14.19
N ASP A 99 41.10 17.32 13.83
CA ASP A 99 41.57 17.06 12.47
C ASP A 99 41.96 15.60 12.30
N TRP A 100 41.16 14.82 11.57
CA TRP A 100 41.38 13.38 11.41
C TRP A 100 42.60 13.04 10.52
N ILE A 101 43.32 14.05 10.04
CA ILE A 101 44.57 13.91 9.30
C ILE A 101 45.75 14.42 10.13
N SER A 102 45.54 15.53 10.85
CA SER A 102 46.55 16.26 11.65
C SER A 102 47.85 16.42 10.87
N TYR A 103 47.81 17.24 9.83
CA TYR A 103 48.93 17.46 8.92
C TYR A 103 50.27 17.72 9.65
N ALA A 104 51.36 17.15 9.12
CA ALA A 104 52.71 17.32 9.65
C ALA A 104 53.64 17.89 8.54
N PRO A 105 54.38 19.00 8.78
CA PRO A 105 55.15 19.69 7.74
C PRO A 105 56.67 19.37 7.68
N ILE A 106 57.19 18.33 8.34
CA ILE A 106 58.65 18.14 8.50
C ILE A 106 59.24 17.19 7.45
N ALA A 107 60.34 17.61 6.80
CA ALA A 107 61.05 16.83 5.80
C ALA A 107 62.04 15.77 6.36
N GLY A 108 61.66 14.48 6.43
CA GLY A 108 62.45 13.20 6.32
C GLY A 108 61.58 11.91 6.00
N SER A 109 61.90 11.09 4.97
CA SER A 109 61.02 10.05 4.33
C SER A 109 59.85 9.48 5.16
N ALA A 110 58.61 9.65 4.65
CA ALA A 110 57.29 9.46 5.29
C ALA A 110 56.73 10.71 6.02
N GLU A 111 56.77 11.83 5.30
CA GLU A 111 56.89 13.21 5.80
C GLU A 111 55.62 14.04 5.84
N PHE A 112 54.61 13.67 5.06
CA PHE A 112 53.40 14.45 4.89
C PHE A 112 52.21 13.54 5.18
N ARG A 113 51.18 14.07 5.83
CA ARG A 113 49.92 13.36 6.07
C ARG A 113 48.87 13.95 5.15
N GLY A 114 47.94 13.13 4.68
CA GLY A 114 46.95 13.61 3.75
C GLY A 114 46.26 12.50 3.01
N ILE A 115 45.23 12.91 2.26
CA ILE A 115 44.48 12.00 1.41
C ILE A 115 44.18 12.68 0.08
N PRO A 116 44.45 12.02 -1.04
CA PRO A 116 45.10 10.73 -1.14
C PRO A 116 46.62 10.90 -1.24
N ASN A 117 47.40 9.89 -0.90
CA ASN A 117 48.75 9.73 -1.44
C ASN A 117 48.69 8.61 -2.47
N VAL A 118 48.94 8.89 -3.76
CA VAL A 118 48.66 7.90 -4.83
C VAL A 118 49.84 7.30 -5.56
N ALA A 119 50.97 7.98 -5.65
CA ALA A 119 52.12 7.42 -6.35
C ALA A 119 53.43 7.95 -5.79
N ALA A 120 54.51 7.22 -6.07
CA ALA A 120 55.86 7.67 -5.81
C ALA A 120 56.10 9.05 -6.47
N GLY A 121 56.69 9.98 -5.71
CA GLY A 121 56.91 11.36 -6.16
C GLY A 121 55.83 12.37 -5.75
N GLY A 122 54.91 11.99 -4.86
CA GLY A 122 53.96 12.92 -4.23
C GLY A 122 52.77 13.28 -5.11
N ILE A 123 52.36 12.40 -6.02
CA ILE A 123 51.16 12.62 -6.84
C ILE A 123 49.92 12.57 -5.96
N PHE A 124 49.07 13.59 -6.13
CA PHE A 124 47.90 13.90 -5.31
C PHE A 124 48.10 14.06 -3.80
N HIS A 125 49.35 14.03 -3.35
CA HIS A 125 49.73 14.01 -1.95
C HIS A 125 49.79 15.42 -1.36
N PRO A 126 48.92 15.76 -0.38
CA PRO A 126 48.99 17.02 0.35
C PRO A 126 50.39 17.28 0.90
N GLY A 127 50.90 18.50 0.73
CA GLY A 127 52.28 18.88 1.05
C GLY A 127 53.22 18.97 -0.16
N PHE A 128 52.91 18.27 -1.27
CA PHE A 128 53.65 18.37 -2.52
C PHE A 128 52.96 19.32 -3.51
N THR A 129 53.76 20.01 -4.33
CA THR A 129 53.28 20.80 -5.47
C THR A 129 53.33 19.95 -6.73
N CYS A 130 52.47 18.94 -6.84
CA CYS A 130 52.44 18.03 -7.98
C CYS A 130 51.45 18.42 -9.07
N CYS A 131 50.43 19.21 -8.72
CA CYS A 131 49.16 19.18 -9.42
C CYS A 131 48.48 20.56 -9.37
N THR A 132 47.45 20.80 -10.17
CA THR A 132 46.63 22.02 -10.09
C THR A 132 45.17 21.64 -9.94
N SER A 133 44.52 22.20 -8.92
CA SER A 133 43.14 21.91 -8.57
C SER A 133 42.21 23.09 -8.91
N SER A 134 41.07 22.80 -9.51
CA SER A 134 40.05 23.78 -9.91
C SER A 134 38.64 23.28 -9.60
N VAL A 135 37.76 24.17 -9.16
CA VAL A 135 36.33 23.87 -8.99
C VAL A 135 35.67 23.69 -10.36
N VAL A 136 34.99 22.57 -10.58
CA VAL A 136 34.26 22.24 -11.81
C VAL A 136 32.79 22.62 -11.66
N THR A 137 32.14 22.18 -10.58
CA THR A 137 30.76 22.54 -10.25
C THR A 137 30.66 22.90 -8.78
N GLN A 138 29.83 23.90 -8.48
CA GLN A 138 29.53 24.32 -7.12
C GLN A 138 28.01 24.51 -7.01
N GLY A 139 27.39 23.74 -6.13
CA GLY A 139 26.00 23.91 -5.80
C GLY A 139 25.69 23.54 -4.35
N PRO A 140 24.42 23.67 -3.95
CA PRO A 140 24.02 23.54 -2.55
C PRO A 140 24.12 22.12 -2.00
N LEU A 141 24.19 21.09 -2.85
CA LEU A 141 24.17 19.68 -2.45
C LEU A 141 25.43 18.91 -2.85
N LYS A 142 26.17 19.38 -3.86
CA LYS A 142 27.43 18.78 -4.30
C LYS A 142 28.41 19.84 -4.80
N ILE A 143 29.68 19.67 -4.50
CA ILE A 143 30.79 20.42 -5.08
C ILE A 143 31.72 19.44 -5.78
N ARG A 144 32.17 19.75 -7.00
CA ARG A 144 33.17 18.98 -7.72
C ARG A 144 34.46 19.76 -7.89
N VAL A 145 35.58 19.18 -7.48
CA VAL A 145 36.94 19.70 -7.70
C VAL A 145 37.68 18.76 -8.64
N ARG A 146 38.46 19.30 -9.58
CA ARG A 146 39.32 18.55 -10.50
C ARG A 146 40.77 18.87 -10.22
N ALA A 147 41.63 17.86 -10.12
CA ALA A 147 43.07 18.03 -9.98
C ALA A 147 43.81 17.35 -11.15
N VAL A 148 44.82 18.02 -11.70
CA VAL A 148 45.58 17.54 -12.87
C VAL A 148 47.07 17.79 -12.68
N SER A 149 47.93 16.84 -13.04
CA SER A 149 49.38 17.06 -13.10
C SER A 149 49.78 18.02 -14.22
N PRO A 150 50.91 18.75 -14.12
CA PRO A 150 51.39 19.64 -15.17
C PRO A 150 51.55 18.98 -16.55
N ASP A 151 51.88 17.70 -16.60
CA ASP A 151 52.01 16.92 -17.84
C ASP A 151 50.68 16.32 -18.35
N GLY A 152 49.58 16.51 -17.60
CA GLY A 152 48.25 16.02 -17.94
C GLY A 152 48.06 14.51 -17.87
N LYS A 153 49.06 13.76 -17.39
CA LYS A 153 49.04 12.29 -17.32
C LYS A 153 48.33 11.76 -16.08
N TRP A 154 48.19 12.58 -15.05
CA TRP A 154 47.42 12.27 -13.84
C TRP A 154 46.22 13.21 -13.75
N GLU A 155 45.06 12.65 -13.46
CA GLU A 155 43.82 13.41 -13.32
C GLU A 155 42.88 12.76 -12.32
N SER A 156 42.34 13.55 -11.40
CA SER A 156 41.31 13.12 -10.44
C SER A 156 40.14 14.10 -10.37
N LEU A 157 38.97 13.57 -10.05
CA LEU A 157 37.77 14.33 -9.72
C LEU A 157 37.34 14.01 -8.30
N TRP A 158 37.05 15.03 -7.50
CA TRP A 158 36.54 14.91 -6.15
C TRP A 158 35.13 15.48 -6.09
N ASP A 159 34.14 14.62 -5.80
CA ASP A 159 32.76 15.02 -5.50
C ASP A 159 32.53 15.03 -4.00
N PHE A 160 32.22 16.21 -3.46
CA PHE A 160 31.87 16.40 -2.05
C PHE A 160 30.36 16.40 -1.88
N TYR A 161 29.87 15.59 -0.95
CA TYR A 161 28.47 15.46 -0.55
C TYR A 161 28.31 15.75 0.96
N PRO A 162 27.09 15.94 1.46
CA PRO A 162 26.83 16.03 2.90
C PRO A 162 27.18 14.70 3.59
N GLY A 163 28.36 14.65 4.21
CA GLY A 163 28.85 13.53 5.02
C GLY A 163 30.03 12.74 4.43
N TYR A 164 30.26 12.82 3.12
CA TYR A 164 31.35 12.09 2.46
C TYR A 164 31.86 12.80 1.20
N ALA A 165 33.05 12.40 0.75
CA ALA A 165 33.63 12.80 -0.52
C ALA A 165 34.04 11.55 -1.31
N THR A 166 33.84 11.58 -2.62
CA THR A 166 34.24 10.50 -3.53
C THR A 166 35.26 11.03 -4.53
N MET A 167 36.41 10.39 -4.60
CA MET A 167 37.42 10.60 -5.63
C MET A 167 37.19 9.62 -6.78
N THR A 168 37.12 10.11 -8.00
CA THR A 168 37.33 9.33 -9.22
C THR A 168 38.77 9.54 -9.69
N MET A 169 39.59 8.49 -9.72
CA MET A 169 40.85 8.49 -10.46
C MET A 169 40.53 8.40 -11.95
N VAL A 170 40.77 9.47 -12.71
CA VAL A 170 40.41 9.54 -14.14
C VAL A 170 41.58 9.12 -15.03
N LYS A 171 42.80 9.52 -14.67
CA LYS A 171 44.03 9.13 -15.38
C LYS A 171 45.13 8.81 -14.39
N ALA A 172 45.85 7.74 -14.67
CA ALA A 172 47.06 7.36 -13.98
C ALA A 172 48.16 7.05 -15.01
N ALA A 173 49.35 7.64 -14.84
CA ALA A 173 50.45 7.45 -15.78
C ALA A 173 51.13 6.08 -15.63
N THR A 174 51.07 5.52 -14.42
CA THR A 174 51.63 4.23 -14.03
C THR A 174 50.69 3.56 -13.05
N SER A 175 50.98 2.31 -12.68
CA SER A 175 50.37 1.70 -11.50
C SER A 175 50.58 2.58 -10.27
N TYR A 176 49.63 2.53 -9.35
CA TYR A 176 49.49 3.48 -8.24
C TYR A 176 48.92 2.79 -7.00
N PHE A 177 48.90 3.50 -5.88
CA PHE A 177 48.25 3.10 -4.64
C PHE A 177 47.22 4.18 -4.25
N PHE A 178 46.37 3.94 -3.26
CA PHE A 178 45.57 5.00 -2.63
C PHE A 178 45.77 4.88 -1.14
N LEU A 179 46.32 5.92 -0.49
CA LEU A 179 46.51 5.90 0.96
C LEU A 179 45.65 6.93 1.68
N TYR A 180 45.09 6.48 2.80
CA TYR A 180 44.75 7.32 3.94
C TYR A 180 45.95 7.38 4.88
N GLU A 181 46.48 8.59 5.07
CA GLU A 181 47.50 8.89 6.08
C GLU A 181 46.92 9.90 7.07
N GLY A 182 46.51 9.46 8.26
CA GLY A 182 45.89 10.36 9.24
C GLY A 182 45.83 9.86 10.68
N THR A 183 45.32 10.71 11.57
CA THR A 183 45.18 10.44 13.00
C THR A 183 43.72 10.40 13.38
N PRO A 184 43.11 9.20 13.47
CA PRO A 184 41.76 9.06 14.00
C PRO A 184 41.57 9.85 15.29
N GLY A 185 40.46 10.58 15.41
CA GLY A 185 40.19 11.43 16.58
C GLY A 185 41.01 12.71 16.71
N GLY A 186 41.90 13.02 15.76
CA GLY A 186 42.85 14.14 15.88
C GLY A 186 44.16 13.76 16.55
N VAL A 187 44.14 12.77 17.45
CA VAL A 187 45.32 12.19 18.08
C VAL A 187 45.10 10.69 18.16
N MET A 188 45.86 9.93 17.37
CA MET A 188 45.79 8.47 17.36
C MET A 188 46.16 7.90 18.74
N GLU A 189 45.24 7.16 19.35
CA GLU A 189 45.45 6.38 20.58
C GLU A 189 45.57 4.88 20.20
N PRO A 190 46.76 4.38 19.83
CA PRO A 190 46.92 3.09 19.14
C PRO A 190 46.38 1.87 19.90
N ASN A 191 46.34 1.93 21.23
CA ASN A 191 45.85 0.83 22.08
C ASN A 191 44.35 0.94 22.44
N LYS A 192 43.65 1.96 21.92
CA LYS A 192 42.22 2.21 22.19
C LYS A 192 41.43 2.35 20.90
N ASP A 193 42.01 3.04 19.92
CA ASP A 193 41.44 3.18 18.59
C ASP A 193 41.53 1.85 17.86
N PHE A 194 40.59 1.63 16.94
CA PHE A 194 40.55 0.39 16.18
C PHE A 194 40.03 0.60 14.77
N MET A 195 40.55 -0.22 13.86
CA MET A 195 40.02 -0.42 12.52
C MET A 195 38.93 -1.49 12.55
N VAL A 196 37.87 -1.31 11.78
CA VAL A 196 36.79 -2.29 11.58
C VAL A 196 36.62 -2.59 10.10
N ARG A 197 36.44 -3.88 9.80
CA ARG A 197 36.27 -4.46 8.46
C ARG A 197 34.82 -4.94 8.21
N PRO A 198 34.45 -5.28 6.96
CA PRO A 198 33.07 -5.62 6.59
C PRO A 198 32.50 -6.86 7.32
N ASP A 199 33.39 -7.74 7.77
CA ASP A 199 33.09 -8.92 8.58
C ASP A 199 32.90 -8.60 10.09
N ASN A 200 32.90 -7.31 10.46
CA ASN A 200 32.90 -6.81 11.84
C ASN A 200 34.15 -7.19 12.65
N THR A 201 35.23 -7.62 11.99
CA THR A 201 36.50 -7.86 12.69
C THR A 201 37.13 -6.52 13.07
N LYS A 202 37.49 -6.39 14.35
CA LYS A 202 38.18 -5.23 14.90
C LYS A 202 39.66 -5.51 15.05
N THR A 203 40.50 -4.57 14.62
CA THR A 203 41.95 -4.62 14.77
C THR A 203 42.39 -3.35 15.49
N LEU A 204 43.09 -3.48 16.61
CA LEU A 204 43.63 -2.32 17.33
C LEU A 204 44.61 -1.57 16.43
N LEU A 205 44.65 -0.25 16.54
CA LEU A 205 45.55 0.54 15.72
C LEU A 205 47.05 0.34 16.09
N SER A 206 47.35 -0.37 17.17
CA SER A 206 48.69 -0.86 17.51
C SER A 206 49.13 -2.07 16.66
N GLU A 207 48.21 -2.74 15.97
CA GLU A 207 48.45 -3.97 15.23
C GLU A 207 48.41 -3.72 13.73
N SER A 208 49.41 -4.21 12.99
CA SER A 208 49.37 -4.18 11.53
C SER A 208 48.41 -5.23 10.98
N TRP A 209 47.85 -4.96 9.82
CA TRP A 209 46.96 -5.89 9.12
C TRP A 209 47.24 -5.85 7.62
N THR A 210 47.28 -7.02 7.00
CA THR A 210 47.46 -7.19 5.55
C THR A 210 46.57 -8.32 5.09
N ASN A 211 45.58 -8.02 4.27
CA ASN A 211 44.83 -9.01 3.51
C ASN A 211 44.02 -8.32 2.40
N ASP A 212 43.54 -9.10 1.46
CA ASP A 212 42.47 -8.66 0.56
C ASP A 212 41.19 -8.45 1.38
N LEU A 213 40.54 -7.29 1.27
CA LEU A 213 39.19 -7.11 1.80
C LEU A 213 38.21 -8.00 1.01
N ASP A 214 37.07 -8.34 1.59
CA ASP A 214 36.06 -9.11 0.84
C ASP A 214 35.46 -8.25 -0.29
N ALA A 215 34.52 -8.82 -1.06
CA ALA A 215 33.81 -8.15 -2.16
C ALA A 215 33.12 -6.80 -1.80
N GLN A 216 33.23 -6.37 -0.54
CA GLN A 216 32.82 -5.09 -0.01
C GLN A 216 34.06 -4.35 0.53
N GLU A 217 34.93 -3.85 -0.35
CA GLU A 217 36.20 -3.19 -0.01
C GLU A 217 36.03 -1.86 0.76
N TRP A 218 35.80 -1.95 2.08
CA TRP A 218 35.82 -0.79 2.95
C TRP A 218 36.36 -1.13 4.34
N ALA A 219 36.96 -0.13 4.98
CA ALA A 219 37.36 -0.16 6.37
C ALA A 219 36.98 1.16 7.04
N TYR A 220 36.80 1.14 8.37
CA TYR A 220 36.69 2.38 9.13
C TYR A 220 37.53 2.38 10.39
N PHE A 221 38.01 3.55 10.77
CA PHE A 221 38.85 3.82 11.92
C PHE A 221 38.02 4.55 12.97
N SER A 222 37.89 3.95 14.14
CA SER A 222 37.07 4.47 15.24
C SER A 222 37.94 5.02 16.35
N ASP A 223 37.60 6.22 16.80
CA ASP A 223 38.00 6.74 18.11
C ASP A 223 36.78 6.61 19.05
N PRO A 224 36.83 5.70 20.03
CA PRO A 224 35.75 5.52 20.99
C PRO A 224 35.59 6.68 21.98
N ALA A 225 36.62 7.48 22.24
CA ALA A 225 36.55 8.64 23.13
C ALA A 225 35.76 9.78 22.48
N GLU A 226 36.00 10.04 21.20
CA GLU A 226 35.23 11.02 20.41
C GLU A 226 33.88 10.47 19.94
N ASN A 227 33.64 9.16 20.12
CA ASN A 227 32.46 8.45 19.63
C ASN A 227 32.19 8.74 18.14
N ARG A 228 33.25 8.69 17.33
CA ARG A 228 33.23 8.96 15.90
C ARG A 228 34.14 8.00 15.15
N SER A 229 33.91 7.90 13.85
CA SER A 229 34.72 7.08 12.96
C SER A 229 34.95 7.77 11.62
N LEU A 230 36.07 7.46 10.98
CA LEU A 230 36.38 7.80 9.58
C LEU A 230 36.35 6.52 8.76
N PHE A 231 35.57 6.50 7.68
CA PHE A 231 35.55 5.36 6.77
C PHE A 231 36.29 5.67 5.47
N ALA A 232 36.90 4.64 4.89
CA ALA A 232 37.46 4.64 3.55
C ALA A 232 36.91 3.43 2.80
N ALA A 233 36.48 3.62 1.56
CA ALA A 233 35.93 2.57 0.71
C ALA A 233 36.48 2.67 -0.71
N HIS A 234 36.78 1.53 -1.32
CA HIS A 234 37.09 1.38 -2.74
C HIS A 234 35.90 0.67 -3.39
N ARG A 235 35.42 1.20 -4.51
CA ARG A 235 34.18 0.74 -5.15
C ARG A 235 34.39 -0.49 -6.02
N GLU A 236 35.43 -0.47 -6.84
CA GLU A 236 35.74 -1.53 -7.77
C GLU A 236 36.57 -2.60 -7.08
N ASP A 237 35.87 -3.64 -6.64
CA ASP A 237 36.47 -4.87 -6.08
C ASP A 237 37.64 -5.34 -6.94
N ASP A 238 38.81 -5.46 -6.31
CA ASP A 238 39.99 -6.06 -6.89
C ASP A 238 40.41 -7.31 -6.10
N THR A 239 41.66 -7.74 -6.23
CA THR A 239 42.17 -8.93 -5.53
C THR A 239 43.56 -8.68 -4.95
N LEU A 240 43.91 -7.41 -4.85
CA LEU A 240 45.19 -6.94 -4.35
C LEU A 240 45.09 -6.85 -2.83
N GLN A 241 46.24 -6.95 -2.17
CA GLN A 241 46.23 -6.84 -0.70
C GLN A 241 45.99 -5.41 -0.27
N ASP A 242 45.10 -5.24 0.69
CA ASP A 242 44.95 -4.01 1.45
C ASP A 242 45.78 -4.10 2.73
N THR A 243 46.37 -2.98 3.12
CA THR A 243 47.29 -2.95 4.25
C THR A 243 46.99 -1.77 5.15
N TYR A 244 46.90 -2.07 6.45
CA TYR A 244 46.97 -1.12 7.54
C TYR A 244 48.27 -1.31 8.32
N TRP A 245 49.01 -0.24 8.58
CA TRP A 245 50.11 -0.27 9.53
C TRP A 245 50.23 1.03 10.34
N PRO A 246 50.58 0.93 11.63
CA PRO A 246 50.94 2.09 12.42
C PRO A 246 52.32 2.60 11.99
N PHE A 247 52.44 3.92 11.78
CA PHE A 247 53.69 4.53 11.32
C PHE A 247 54.32 5.44 12.40
N ASN A 248 55.66 5.58 12.35
CA ASN A 248 56.49 6.46 13.20
C ASN A 248 56.18 6.38 14.72
N THR A 249 56.42 5.23 15.36
CA THR A 249 56.11 5.00 16.79
C THR A 249 54.62 5.12 17.17
N ASN A 250 53.73 4.66 16.29
CA ASN A 250 52.27 4.61 16.49
C ASN A 250 51.58 5.97 16.61
N VAL A 251 52.03 6.96 15.83
CA VAL A 251 51.47 8.32 15.85
C VAL A 251 50.62 8.66 14.62
N LEU A 252 50.48 7.71 13.69
CA LEU A 252 49.77 7.87 12.42
C LEU A 252 49.23 6.54 11.89
N THR A 253 48.00 6.54 11.38
CA THR A 253 47.42 5.47 10.57
C THR A 253 47.90 5.61 9.13
N VAL A 254 48.46 4.54 8.56
CA VAL A 254 48.59 4.41 7.10
C VAL A 254 47.75 3.23 6.66
N PHE A 255 46.74 3.50 5.86
CA PHE A 255 45.87 2.49 5.27
C PHE A 255 45.83 2.65 3.77
N GLY A 256 46.03 1.56 3.03
CA GLY A 256 46.08 1.58 1.58
C GLY A 256 45.22 0.53 0.93
N PHE A 257 44.49 0.94 -0.11
CA PHE A 257 43.85 0.02 -1.05
C PHE A 257 44.85 -0.47 -2.09
N GLY A 258 44.88 -1.78 -2.34
CA GLY A 258 45.71 -2.41 -3.36
C GLY A 258 47.21 -2.12 -3.21
N ARG A 259 47.73 -2.23 -1.98
CA ARG A 259 49.16 -2.07 -1.66
C ARG A 259 49.61 -3.09 -0.62
N SER A 260 50.53 -3.96 -1.02
CA SER A 260 51.33 -4.84 -0.15
C SER A 260 52.74 -4.29 0.13
N ASP A 261 53.36 -4.68 1.25
CA ASP A 261 54.75 -4.33 1.62
C ASP A 261 55.82 -4.74 0.58
N ASN A 262 55.48 -5.65 -0.33
CA ASN A 262 56.32 -6.02 -1.47
C ASN A 262 55.79 -5.33 -2.75
N PRO A 263 56.55 -4.41 -3.37
CA PRO A 263 56.12 -3.74 -4.61
C PRO A 263 55.94 -4.69 -5.81
N ALA A 264 56.33 -5.97 -5.69
CA ALA A 264 56.07 -7.01 -6.68
C ALA A 264 54.72 -7.73 -6.52
N THR A 265 54.00 -7.57 -5.40
CA THR A 265 52.74 -8.27 -5.11
C THR A 265 51.46 -7.47 -5.43
N GLY A 266 51.60 -6.33 -6.12
CA GLY A 266 50.53 -5.70 -6.91
C GLY A 266 50.22 -4.25 -6.50
N LEU A 267 49.98 -3.41 -7.51
CA LEU A 267 49.53 -2.02 -7.42
C LEU A 267 48.31 -1.84 -8.31
N LEU A 268 47.42 -0.93 -7.96
CA LEU A 268 46.28 -0.54 -8.79
C LEU A 268 46.77 -0.06 -10.15
N SER A 269 46.07 -0.42 -11.24
CA SER A 269 46.54 -0.11 -12.60
C SER A 269 45.44 0.27 -13.59
N SER A 270 44.17 0.09 -13.23
CA SER A 270 43.02 0.47 -14.06
C SER A 270 42.46 1.83 -13.66
N VAL A 271 41.82 2.51 -14.60
CA VAL A 271 41.02 3.72 -14.39
C VAL A 271 39.77 3.63 -15.28
N PRO A 272 38.62 4.20 -14.88
CA PRO A 272 38.41 4.94 -13.63
C PRO A 272 38.30 4.03 -12.41
N GLN A 273 38.67 4.57 -11.24
CA GLN A 273 38.56 3.93 -9.93
C GLN A 273 37.95 4.92 -8.93
N HIS A 274 37.09 4.47 -8.01
CA HIS A 274 36.34 5.32 -7.10
C HIS A 274 36.64 5.02 -5.62
N TYR A 275 37.12 6.05 -4.92
CA TYR A 275 37.44 6.01 -3.50
C TYR A 275 36.53 6.94 -2.72
N THR A 276 35.87 6.45 -1.68
CA THR A 276 34.93 7.25 -0.88
C THR A 276 35.42 7.35 0.56
N ILE A 277 35.38 8.56 1.10
CA ILE A 277 35.82 8.87 2.45
C ILE A 277 34.85 9.80 3.16
N GLY A 278 34.57 9.52 4.42
CA GLY A 278 33.67 10.36 5.21
C GLY A 278 33.82 10.13 6.71
N LEU A 279 33.28 11.08 7.46
CA LEU A 279 33.16 10.97 8.91
C LEU A 279 31.76 10.50 9.27
N MET A 280 31.66 9.62 10.25
CA MET A 280 30.40 9.10 10.77
C MET A 280 30.38 9.16 12.30
N ASN A 281 29.18 9.24 12.86
CA ASN A 281 28.96 9.26 14.30
C ASN A 281 28.86 7.84 14.83
N GLY A 282 29.51 7.58 15.95
CA GLY A 282 29.46 6.31 16.65
C GLY A 282 30.55 5.33 16.26
N THR A 283 30.58 4.24 17.02
CA THR A 283 31.45 3.07 16.81
C THR A 283 30.67 1.77 16.62
N ASP A 284 29.33 1.85 16.60
CA ASP A 284 28.45 0.70 16.38
C ASP A 284 28.54 0.20 14.94
N PHE A 285 28.84 -1.08 14.77
CA PHE A 285 29.02 -1.69 13.47
C PHE A 285 27.76 -1.63 12.62
N ALA A 286 26.58 -1.94 13.18
CA ALA A 286 25.36 -2.00 12.39
C ALA A 286 24.98 -0.63 11.82
N GLN A 287 25.16 0.43 12.60
CA GLN A 287 24.97 1.81 12.16
C GLN A 287 26.04 2.27 11.17
N ASN A 288 27.32 2.02 11.49
CA ASN A 288 28.44 2.49 10.68
C ASN A 288 28.45 1.80 9.31
N ALA A 289 28.28 0.48 9.26
CA ALA A 289 28.20 -0.27 8.01
C ALA A 289 27.06 0.26 7.12
N ARG A 290 25.88 0.56 7.67
CA ARG A 290 24.78 1.19 6.89
C ARG A 290 25.18 2.54 6.29
N THR A 291 25.91 3.35 7.05
CA THR A 291 26.39 4.66 6.60
C THR A 291 27.38 4.49 5.46
N VAL A 292 28.36 3.59 5.61
CA VAL A 292 29.32 3.24 4.57
C VAL A 292 28.60 2.76 3.31
N TYR A 293 27.72 1.75 3.41
CA TYR A 293 26.93 1.24 2.28
C TYR A 293 26.14 2.33 1.55
N SER A 294 25.58 3.30 2.27
CA SER A 294 24.81 4.39 1.66
C SER A 294 25.66 5.38 0.86
N ALA A 295 26.95 5.49 1.17
CA ALA A 295 27.88 6.38 0.51
C ALA A 295 28.59 5.70 -0.68
N TYR A 296 28.87 4.40 -0.57
CA TYR A 296 29.69 3.70 -1.57
C TYR A 296 28.91 2.82 -2.56
N LYS A 297 27.78 2.20 -2.17
CA LYS A 297 27.04 1.28 -3.08
C LYS A 297 26.14 2.06 -4.04
N ASP A 298 26.18 1.66 -5.31
CA ASP A 298 25.27 2.20 -6.30
C ASP A 298 23.82 1.79 -6.01
N LEU A 299 22.92 2.74 -6.23
CA LEU A 299 21.50 2.49 -6.24
C LEU A 299 21.10 2.01 -7.64
N GLY A 300 20.29 0.95 -7.69
CA GLY A 300 19.62 0.55 -8.92
C GLY A 300 18.63 1.63 -9.34
N ILE A 301 18.98 2.44 -10.35
CA ILE A 301 18.12 3.49 -10.88
C ILE A 301 17.51 3.01 -12.19
N THR A 302 16.19 2.84 -12.20
CA THR A 302 15.43 2.58 -13.43
C THR A 302 14.81 3.87 -13.93
N LYS A 303 15.14 4.29 -15.15
CA LYS A 303 14.48 5.41 -15.81
C LYS A 303 13.07 5.00 -16.26
N GLY A 304 12.05 5.72 -15.79
CA GLY A 304 10.68 5.58 -16.28
C GLY A 304 10.48 6.16 -17.68
N GLY A 305 9.35 5.83 -18.33
CA GLY A 305 8.96 6.42 -19.61
C GLY A 305 8.86 7.94 -19.52
N ILE A 306 9.14 8.64 -20.63
CA ILE A 306 8.90 10.08 -20.73
C ILE A 306 7.41 10.26 -21.04
N GLU A 307 6.68 10.84 -20.09
CA GLU A 307 5.29 11.27 -20.32
C GLU A 307 5.30 12.69 -20.88
N GLN A 308 4.95 12.85 -22.16
CA GLN A 308 4.78 14.15 -22.79
C GLN A 308 3.35 14.65 -22.53
N TYR A 309 3.19 15.59 -21.60
CA TYR A 309 1.91 16.25 -21.34
C TYR A 309 1.71 17.41 -22.33
N ASP A 310 1.24 17.09 -23.54
CA ASP A 310 0.99 18.10 -24.60
C ASP A 310 -0.28 18.95 -24.39
N SER A 311 -1.08 18.70 -23.35
CA SER A 311 -2.27 19.51 -23.07
C SER A 311 -1.97 20.65 -22.10
N VAL A 312 -1.54 21.78 -22.66
CA VAL A 312 -1.52 23.07 -21.96
C VAL A 312 -2.97 23.48 -21.68
N MET A 313 -3.46 23.24 -20.46
CA MET A 313 -4.86 23.49 -20.10
C MET A 313 -4.99 24.40 -18.87
N LEU A 314 -5.81 25.45 -18.99
CA LEU A 314 -6.25 26.28 -17.87
C LEU A 314 -6.90 25.41 -16.78
N PRO A 315 -6.85 25.82 -15.51
CA PRO A 315 -7.59 25.13 -14.48
C PRO A 315 -9.08 25.18 -14.80
N THR A 316 -9.74 24.03 -14.76
CA THR A 316 -11.17 23.86 -14.99
C THR A 316 -11.79 23.27 -13.73
N ILE A 317 -12.69 24.02 -13.09
CA ILE A 317 -13.39 23.56 -11.89
C ILE A 317 -14.49 22.59 -12.36
N MET A 318 -14.27 21.31 -12.12
CA MET A 318 -15.21 20.23 -12.45
C MET A 318 -16.35 20.14 -11.43
N GLN A 319 -16.07 20.50 -10.18
CA GLN A 319 -17.05 20.56 -9.11
C GLN A 319 -16.90 21.87 -8.34
N GLN A 320 -17.99 22.62 -8.30
CA GLN A 320 -18.12 23.88 -7.58
C GLN A 320 -18.32 23.65 -6.07
N PRO A 321 -17.97 24.60 -5.20
CA PRO A 321 -18.33 24.53 -3.80
C PRO A 321 -19.85 24.70 -3.64
N SER A 322 -20.44 23.95 -2.72
CA SER A 322 -21.89 24.00 -2.45
C SER A 322 -22.21 24.86 -1.24
N ASP A 323 -23.43 25.41 -1.20
CA ASP A 323 -23.97 26.10 -0.04
C ASP A 323 -23.96 25.22 1.21
N SER A 324 -23.81 25.84 2.37
CA SER A 324 -23.73 25.15 3.66
C SER A 324 -24.75 25.75 4.63
N ILE A 325 -25.50 24.89 5.32
CA ILE A 325 -26.42 25.29 6.38
C ILE A 325 -25.95 24.66 7.68
N VAL A 326 -25.65 25.47 8.70
CA VAL A 326 -25.14 25.02 9.99
C VAL A 326 -25.82 25.75 11.15
N VAL A 327 -25.76 25.17 12.35
CA VAL A 327 -26.14 25.85 13.60
C VAL A 327 -24.90 26.47 14.26
N PRO A 328 -25.05 27.46 15.16
CA PRO A 328 -23.91 28.05 15.86
C PRO A 328 -23.05 27.00 16.59
N GLY A 329 -21.73 27.09 16.44
CA GLY A 329 -20.75 26.16 17.03
C GLY A 329 -20.25 25.04 16.10
N VAL A 330 -20.79 24.93 14.87
CA VAL A 330 -20.38 23.90 13.89
C VAL A 330 -19.50 24.50 12.79
N SER A 331 -18.41 23.81 12.44
CA SER A 331 -17.50 24.20 11.35
C SER A 331 -18.00 23.71 9.98
N PRO A 332 -18.38 24.60 9.04
CA PRO A 332 -18.72 24.21 7.68
C PRO A 332 -17.44 23.91 6.85
N THR A 333 -17.54 23.02 5.88
CA THR A 333 -16.44 22.70 4.94
C THR A 333 -16.89 22.93 3.50
N PHE A 334 -16.04 23.60 2.72
CA PHE A 334 -16.23 23.87 1.29
C PHE A 334 -15.11 23.18 0.50
N SER A 335 -15.42 22.64 -0.68
CA SER A 335 -14.45 21.93 -1.51
C SER A 335 -14.68 22.17 -3.00
N VAL A 336 -13.63 22.00 -3.78
CA VAL A 336 -13.68 21.99 -5.24
C VAL A 336 -12.91 20.80 -5.81
N THR A 337 -13.33 20.34 -6.98
CA THR A 337 -12.53 19.41 -7.79
C THR A 337 -12.07 20.14 -9.04
N VAL A 338 -10.77 20.12 -9.32
CA VAL A 338 -10.17 20.91 -10.40
C VAL A 338 -9.28 20.02 -11.26
N THR A 339 -9.46 20.11 -12.57
CA THR A 339 -8.51 19.59 -13.56
C THR A 339 -7.73 20.75 -14.15
N GLY A 340 -6.55 20.50 -14.70
CA GLY A 340 -5.69 21.57 -15.20
C GLY A 340 -4.23 21.15 -15.24
N GLN A 341 -3.40 21.92 -15.94
CA GLN A 341 -1.96 21.71 -15.90
C GLN A 341 -1.46 21.91 -14.46
N LEU A 342 -0.69 20.94 -13.96
CA LEU A 342 -0.07 20.98 -12.64
C LEU A 342 1.24 21.82 -12.65
N PRO A 343 1.67 22.39 -11.51
CA PRO A 343 0.98 22.40 -10.22
C PRO A 343 -0.21 23.36 -10.19
N LEU A 344 -1.27 22.96 -9.50
CA LEU A 344 -2.42 23.82 -9.17
C LEU A 344 -2.18 24.45 -7.79
N SER A 345 -2.39 25.76 -7.70
CA SER A 345 -2.42 26.51 -6.43
C SER A 345 -3.83 27.00 -6.13
N TYR A 346 -4.27 26.86 -4.89
CA TYR A 346 -5.60 27.29 -4.43
C TYR A 346 -5.46 28.47 -3.47
N GLN A 347 -6.46 29.34 -3.47
CA GLN A 347 -6.60 30.40 -2.47
C GLN A 347 -8.09 30.61 -2.19
N TRP A 348 -8.55 30.23 -1.00
CA TRP A 348 -9.94 30.47 -0.58
C TRP A 348 -10.15 31.92 -0.15
N GLN A 349 -11.36 32.40 -0.38
CA GLN A 349 -11.82 33.74 -0.05
C GLN A 349 -13.13 33.68 0.75
N LYS A 350 -13.25 34.54 1.76
CA LYS A 350 -14.52 34.83 2.46
C LYS A 350 -14.93 36.25 2.12
N ASN A 351 -16.14 36.44 1.60
CA ASN A 351 -16.68 37.74 1.17
C ASN A 351 -15.69 38.53 0.28
N GLY A 352 -15.01 37.82 -0.64
CA GLY A 352 -14.04 38.40 -1.58
C GLY A 352 -12.63 38.64 -1.02
N THR A 353 -12.35 38.36 0.25
CA THR A 353 -11.04 38.54 0.88
C THR A 353 -10.32 37.21 1.08
N ASP A 354 -9.04 37.12 0.71
CA ASP A 354 -8.21 35.92 0.87
C ASP A 354 -8.11 35.47 2.34
N ILE A 355 -8.31 34.18 2.57
CA ILE A 355 -8.16 33.55 3.88
C ILE A 355 -6.72 33.03 4.02
N PRO A 356 -5.92 33.53 4.98
CA PRO A 356 -4.53 33.11 5.14
C PRO A 356 -4.39 31.60 5.37
N GLY A 357 -3.51 30.95 4.61
CA GLY A 357 -3.20 29.51 4.75
C GLY A 357 -4.22 28.55 4.13
N ALA A 358 -5.34 29.06 3.62
CA ALA A 358 -6.36 28.25 2.95
C ALA A 358 -5.97 27.95 1.49
N THR A 359 -4.93 27.12 1.31
CA THR A 359 -4.29 26.86 0.00
C THR A 359 -4.53 25.44 -0.54
N ASN A 360 -5.52 24.73 -0.01
CA ASN A 360 -5.88 23.37 -0.42
C ASN A 360 -7.19 23.36 -1.24
N ALA A 361 -7.48 22.24 -1.90
CA ALA A 361 -8.72 22.05 -2.67
C ALA A 361 -10.00 22.04 -1.79
N SER A 362 -9.85 21.90 -0.47
CA SER A 362 -10.93 22.09 0.51
C SER A 362 -10.51 23.07 1.61
N TYR A 363 -11.51 23.71 2.21
CA TYR A 363 -11.36 24.62 3.34
C TYR A 363 -12.48 24.39 4.36
N THR A 364 -12.09 24.12 5.60
CA THR A 364 -13.00 24.05 6.75
C THR A 364 -12.92 25.36 7.52
N ALA A 365 -14.04 26.08 7.60
CA ALA A 365 -14.10 27.33 8.34
C ALA A 365 -14.13 27.07 9.87
N PRO A 366 -13.74 28.05 10.70
CA PRO A 366 -13.96 27.99 12.15
C PRO A 366 -15.43 27.75 12.50
N PRO A 367 -15.73 27.28 13.73
CA PRO A 367 -17.11 27.09 14.20
C PRO A 367 -17.97 28.33 13.92
N ALA A 368 -19.05 28.15 13.17
CA ALA A 368 -19.89 29.24 12.71
C ALA A 368 -20.60 29.90 13.90
N THR A 369 -20.76 31.21 13.82
CA THR A 369 -21.50 32.03 14.78
C THR A 369 -22.67 32.71 14.08
N ALA A 370 -23.64 33.25 14.84
CA ALA A 370 -24.79 33.94 14.22
C ALA A 370 -24.38 35.07 13.23
N PRO A 371 -23.31 35.86 13.48
CA PRO A 371 -22.78 36.82 12.50
C PRO A 371 -22.24 36.23 11.19
N ASP A 372 -21.94 34.93 11.14
CA ASP A 372 -21.44 34.30 9.90
C ASP A 372 -22.56 34.02 8.89
N ASN A 373 -23.84 34.17 9.28
CA ASN A 373 -24.98 33.99 8.40
C ASN A 373 -24.91 34.92 7.18
N GLY A 374 -25.04 34.35 5.99
CA GLY A 374 -24.92 35.05 4.71
C GLY A 374 -23.49 35.22 4.20
N SER A 375 -22.47 34.69 4.91
CA SER A 375 -21.10 34.71 4.41
C SER A 375 -20.98 33.93 3.10
N VAL A 376 -20.15 34.42 2.19
CA VAL A 376 -19.93 33.84 0.86
C VAL A 376 -18.49 33.31 0.77
N TYR A 377 -18.33 32.07 0.34
CA TYR A 377 -17.05 31.41 0.15
C TYR A 377 -16.81 31.07 -1.31
N GLN A 378 -15.61 31.35 -1.82
CA GLN A 378 -15.19 30.98 -3.17
C GLN A 378 -13.70 30.67 -3.19
N VAL A 379 -13.21 29.97 -4.21
CA VAL A 379 -11.80 29.64 -4.35
C VAL A 379 -11.26 30.06 -5.71
N ALA A 380 -10.07 30.66 -5.67
CA ALA A 380 -9.29 30.96 -6.85
C ALA A 380 -8.27 29.86 -7.09
N VAL A 381 -8.26 29.29 -8.29
CA VAL A 381 -7.36 28.20 -8.67
C VAL A 381 -6.50 28.67 -9.82
N THR A 382 -5.19 28.60 -9.64
CA THR A 382 -4.20 29.12 -10.58
C THR A 382 -3.24 28.02 -10.99
N ASN A 383 -2.87 28.00 -12.27
CA ASN A 383 -1.67 27.32 -12.74
C ASN A 383 -0.86 28.27 -13.63
N VAL A 384 0.17 27.73 -14.28
CA VAL A 384 1.06 28.49 -15.15
C VAL A 384 0.36 29.11 -16.38
N ILE A 385 -0.84 28.65 -16.73
CA ILE A 385 -1.61 29.09 -17.91
C ILE A 385 -2.60 30.18 -17.53
N GLY A 386 -3.14 30.15 -16.32
CA GLY A 386 -4.03 31.19 -15.83
C GLY A 386 -4.80 30.80 -14.58
N ARG A 387 -5.82 31.61 -14.28
CA ARG A 387 -6.60 31.56 -13.05
C ARG A 387 -8.08 31.42 -13.37
N VAL A 388 -8.75 30.50 -12.68
CA VAL A 388 -10.21 30.36 -12.65
C VAL A 388 -10.69 30.62 -11.22
N THR A 389 -11.89 31.17 -11.07
CA THR A 389 -12.54 31.34 -9.75
C THR A 389 -13.82 30.53 -9.73
N SER A 390 -14.10 29.87 -8.61
CA SER A 390 -15.33 29.11 -8.43
C SER A 390 -16.55 30.01 -8.45
N VAL A 391 -17.73 29.41 -8.64
CA VAL A 391 -18.97 30.08 -8.22
C VAL A 391 -18.95 30.25 -6.69
N PRO A 392 -19.64 31.27 -6.15
CA PRO A 392 -19.72 31.47 -4.72
C PRO A 392 -20.66 30.48 -4.04
N ALA A 393 -20.28 29.99 -2.86
CA ALA A 393 -21.09 29.18 -1.96
C ALA A 393 -21.53 29.99 -0.74
N HIS A 394 -22.80 29.89 -0.36
CA HIS A 394 -23.40 30.64 0.74
C HIS A 394 -23.46 29.84 2.03
N LEU A 395 -23.08 30.47 3.14
CA LEU A 395 -23.25 29.93 4.48
C LEU A 395 -24.53 30.48 5.11
N THR A 396 -25.49 29.60 5.42
CA THR A 396 -26.66 29.94 6.23
C THR A 396 -26.45 29.43 7.65
N VAL A 397 -26.50 30.34 8.64
CA VAL A 397 -26.46 29.97 10.06
C VAL A 397 -27.87 30.06 10.62
N VAL A 398 -28.47 28.91 10.88
CA VAL A 398 -29.82 28.81 11.45
C VAL A 398 -29.72 28.71 12.98
N SER A 399 -30.29 29.67 13.69
CA SER A 399 -30.44 29.60 15.14
C SER A 399 -31.57 28.63 15.50
N GLY A 400 -31.22 27.43 15.97
CA GLY A 400 -32.18 26.40 16.37
C GLY A 400 -32.26 26.23 17.89
N TYR A 401 -33.45 26.48 18.45
CA TYR A 401 -33.89 25.90 19.72
C TYR A 401 -33.77 24.37 19.66
N SER A 402 -33.35 23.71 20.76
CA SER A 402 -33.21 22.25 20.85
C SER A 402 -34.58 21.56 20.76
N ASN A 403 -34.99 21.16 19.57
CA ASN A 403 -36.33 20.63 19.34
C ASN A 403 -36.52 19.16 19.81
N ASN A 404 -35.44 18.46 20.19
CA ASN A 404 -35.45 17.07 20.68
C ASN A 404 -36.34 16.10 19.88
N GLN A 405 -36.50 16.31 18.57
CA GLN A 405 -37.31 15.44 17.72
C GLN A 405 -36.73 14.04 17.60
N LEU A 406 -37.60 13.10 17.25
CA LEU A 406 -37.28 11.71 16.99
C LEU A 406 -37.68 11.31 15.58
N VAL A 407 -36.72 10.96 14.73
CA VAL A 407 -37.00 10.39 13.40
C VAL A 407 -37.28 8.90 13.57
N VAL A 408 -38.55 8.51 13.45
CA VAL A 408 -38.98 7.11 13.69
C VAL A 408 -38.89 6.25 12.44
N LEU A 409 -39.00 6.83 11.25
CA LEU A 409 -38.82 6.15 9.97
C LEU A 409 -38.27 7.16 8.95
N ASP A 410 -37.22 6.81 8.22
CA ASP A 410 -36.77 7.53 7.03
C ASP A 410 -36.25 6.51 6.02
N VAL A 411 -37.06 6.23 5.00
CA VAL A 411 -36.79 5.14 4.06
C VAL A 411 -37.04 5.57 2.63
N ASN A 412 -36.10 5.26 1.75
CA ASN A 412 -36.32 5.21 0.31
C ASN A 412 -36.71 3.78 -0.06
N TYR A 413 -37.86 3.63 -0.70
CA TYR A 413 -38.42 2.31 -0.94
C TYR A 413 -39.17 2.26 -2.27
N GLU A 414 -38.99 1.15 -2.99
CA GLU A 414 -39.73 0.83 -4.20
C GLU A 414 -40.80 -0.21 -3.90
N HIS A 415 -42.07 0.16 -4.03
CA HIS A 415 -43.15 -0.82 -4.10
C HIS A 415 -43.22 -1.37 -5.52
N ASN A 416 -43.00 -2.68 -5.67
CA ASN A 416 -43.06 -3.38 -6.96
C ASN A 416 -44.04 -4.57 -6.93
N THR A 417 -44.15 -5.30 -8.04
CA THR A 417 -45.06 -6.45 -8.19
C THR A 417 -44.53 -7.75 -7.58
N VAL A 418 -43.30 -7.78 -7.05
CA VAL A 418 -42.59 -8.98 -6.58
C VAL A 418 -42.54 -8.99 -5.05
N ILE A 419 -42.74 -10.16 -4.44
CA ILE A 419 -42.59 -10.33 -2.99
C ILE A 419 -41.10 -10.33 -2.67
N THR A 420 -40.61 -9.28 -2.02
CA THR A 420 -39.24 -9.24 -1.49
C THR A 420 -39.28 -9.59 0.00
N LYS A 421 -38.62 -10.67 0.44
CA LYS A 421 -38.52 -10.97 1.88
C LYS A 421 -37.53 -10.00 2.51
N VAL A 422 -37.95 -9.28 3.56
CA VAL A 422 -37.04 -8.42 4.34
C VAL A 422 -36.54 -9.23 5.54
N PRO A 423 -35.22 -9.32 5.80
CA PRO A 423 -34.70 -10.03 6.96
C PRO A 423 -35.14 -9.35 8.26
N TYR A 424 -35.74 -10.10 9.18
CA TYR A 424 -36.02 -9.69 10.56
C TYR A 424 -35.46 -10.73 11.55
N SER A 425 -34.98 -10.27 12.70
CA SER A 425 -34.49 -11.13 13.78
C SER A 425 -35.67 -11.83 14.48
N GLY A 426 -35.93 -13.09 14.11
CA GLY A 426 -37.01 -13.91 14.66
C GLY A 426 -37.96 -14.53 13.62
N GLY A 427 -37.72 -14.28 12.33
CA GLY A 427 -38.50 -14.81 11.21
C GLY A 427 -38.48 -13.86 10.02
N TYR A 428 -38.85 -14.33 8.83
CA TYR A 428 -38.95 -13.47 7.63
C TYR A 428 -40.21 -12.61 7.71
N ALA A 429 -40.09 -11.28 7.62
CA ALA A 429 -41.24 -10.42 7.35
C ALA A 429 -41.54 -10.46 5.84
N THR A 430 -42.80 -10.71 5.48
CA THR A 430 -43.24 -10.61 4.09
C THR A 430 -43.44 -9.13 3.74
N SER A 431 -42.56 -8.53 2.93
CA SER A 431 -43.02 -7.37 2.15
C SER A 431 -43.82 -7.91 0.98
N GLY A 432 -45.06 -7.47 0.86
CA GLY A 432 -45.99 -8.00 -0.13
C GLY A 432 -46.86 -6.86 -0.63
N LYS A 433 -46.62 -6.46 -1.88
CA LYS A 433 -47.46 -5.64 -2.76
C LYS A 433 -47.91 -4.29 -2.16
N SER A 434 -48.72 -4.26 -1.10
CA SER A 434 -49.34 -3.05 -0.50
C SER A 434 -48.82 -2.66 0.89
N SER A 435 -48.08 -3.53 1.58
CA SER A 435 -47.64 -3.31 2.96
C SER A 435 -46.15 -3.62 3.13
N SER A 436 -45.42 -2.69 3.74
CA SER A 436 -43.98 -2.80 4.02
C SER A 436 -43.71 -2.72 5.51
N PHE A 437 -42.90 -3.63 6.04
CA PHE A 437 -42.60 -3.73 7.47
C PHE A 437 -41.16 -3.36 7.77
N PHE A 438 -40.95 -2.61 8.86
CA PHE A 438 -39.65 -2.08 9.27
C PHE A 438 -39.43 -2.27 10.76
N ASN A 439 -38.19 -2.52 11.15
CA ASN A 439 -37.79 -2.41 12.54
C ASN A 439 -37.65 -0.96 12.95
N PHE A 440 -37.89 -0.68 14.22
CA PHE A 440 -37.44 0.58 14.79
C PHE A 440 -35.90 0.62 14.80
N PRO A 441 -35.30 1.75 14.36
CA PRO A 441 -33.87 1.97 14.53
C PRO A 441 -33.45 1.81 16.00
N SER A 442 -32.24 1.32 16.25
CA SER A 442 -31.74 1.05 17.60
C SER A 442 -31.70 2.28 18.53
N TYR A 443 -31.69 3.49 17.96
CA TYR A 443 -31.72 4.76 18.68
C TYR A 443 -33.14 5.21 19.09
N VAL A 444 -34.20 4.56 18.60
CA VAL A 444 -35.57 4.84 19.04
C VAL A 444 -35.73 4.31 20.47
N PRO A 445 -36.17 5.14 21.44
CA PRO A 445 -36.24 4.73 22.83
C PRO A 445 -37.33 3.68 23.06
N ASP A 446 -37.07 2.74 23.97
CA ASP A 446 -38.06 1.74 24.39
C ASP A 446 -39.24 2.37 25.16
N ASN A 447 -39.12 3.62 25.60
CA ASN A 447 -40.13 4.35 26.35
C ASN A 447 -40.36 5.74 25.73
N PHE A 448 -41.58 5.99 25.24
CA PHE A 448 -41.96 7.24 24.57
C PHE A 448 -42.50 8.29 25.55
N ARG A 449 -42.47 8.02 26.87
CA ARG A 449 -42.88 8.95 27.94
C ARG A 449 -41.71 9.56 28.70
N SER A 450 -40.57 8.88 28.78
CA SER A 450 -39.43 9.30 29.60
C SER A 450 -38.10 8.84 28.99
N PRO A 451 -37.06 9.70 28.96
CA PRO A 451 -36.97 11.04 29.55
C PRO A 451 -37.66 12.16 28.74
N ILE A 452 -38.07 11.88 27.50
CA ILE A 452 -38.74 12.83 26.60
C ILE A 452 -40.14 12.28 26.26
N ASP A 453 -41.17 13.11 26.39
CA ASP A 453 -42.57 12.71 26.18
C ASP A 453 -42.99 12.80 24.70
N TYR A 454 -42.49 11.86 23.90
CA TYR A 454 -42.89 11.70 22.50
C TYR A 454 -44.34 11.27 22.33
N ALA A 455 -44.91 10.54 23.29
CA ALA A 455 -46.26 9.99 23.17
C ALA A 455 -47.38 11.04 23.32
N HIS A 456 -47.07 12.24 23.82
CA HIS A 456 -47.94 13.43 23.70
C HIS A 456 -47.48 14.41 22.60
N GLY A 457 -46.46 14.04 21.84
CA GLY A 457 -45.92 14.83 20.75
C GLY A 457 -46.81 14.84 19.50
N THR A 458 -46.26 15.41 18.44
CA THR A 458 -46.89 15.49 17.12
C THR A 458 -46.10 14.65 16.13
N LEU A 459 -46.79 13.75 15.42
CA LEU A 459 -46.25 12.99 14.30
C LEU A 459 -46.34 13.85 13.03
N TYR A 460 -45.19 14.15 12.46
CA TYR A 460 -45.03 14.77 11.15
C TYR A 460 -44.58 13.71 10.16
N GLN A 461 -45.23 13.68 9.00
CA GLN A 461 -44.96 12.74 7.92
C GLN A 461 -44.63 13.52 6.65
N ARG A 462 -43.61 13.10 5.92
CA ARG A 462 -43.23 13.57 4.59
C ARG A 462 -43.20 12.37 3.65
N LEU A 463 -43.98 12.43 2.59
CA LEU A 463 -44.01 11.43 1.54
C LEU A 463 -43.56 12.08 0.23
N GLU A 464 -42.45 11.65 -0.32
CA GLU A 464 -41.93 12.09 -1.61
C GLU A 464 -42.18 11.00 -2.63
N VAL A 465 -43.12 11.23 -3.54
CA VAL A 465 -43.49 10.29 -4.60
C VAL A 465 -42.63 10.59 -5.82
N GLN A 466 -41.59 9.78 -6.04
CA GLN A 466 -40.62 9.93 -7.13
C GLN A 466 -41.19 9.38 -8.44
N THR A 467 -41.79 8.19 -8.40
CA THR A 467 -42.41 7.56 -9.58
C THR A 467 -43.80 7.04 -9.26
N LYS A 468 -44.72 7.25 -10.21
CA LYS A 468 -46.10 6.74 -10.13
C LYS A 468 -46.64 6.47 -11.54
N PRO A 469 -46.96 5.21 -11.89
CA PRO A 469 -47.34 4.82 -13.24
C PRO A 469 -48.79 5.15 -13.62
N SER A 470 -49.65 5.57 -12.67
CA SER A 470 -51.02 6.02 -12.96
C SER A 470 -51.41 7.32 -12.26
N SER A 471 -52.48 7.94 -12.76
CA SER A 471 -53.17 9.08 -12.13
C SER A 471 -54.15 8.69 -11.02
N LYS A 472 -54.26 7.39 -10.69
CA LYS A 472 -55.21 6.91 -9.67
C LYS A 472 -54.74 7.32 -8.28
N MET A 473 -55.70 7.73 -7.44
CA MET A 473 -55.42 8.11 -6.05
C MET A 473 -54.89 6.91 -5.26
N ALA A 474 -53.80 7.14 -4.54
CA ALA A 474 -53.28 6.23 -3.53
C ALA A 474 -53.16 6.98 -2.19
N LYS A 475 -53.23 6.23 -1.09
CA LYS A 475 -53.18 6.74 0.27
C LYS A 475 -52.14 5.97 1.07
N TYR A 476 -51.31 6.68 1.83
CA TYR A 476 -50.28 6.07 2.69
C TYR A 476 -50.65 6.13 4.17
N GLN A 477 -50.29 5.08 4.91
CA GLN A 477 -50.52 4.98 6.35
C GLN A 477 -49.34 4.31 7.06
N ILE A 478 -48.79 4.95 8.09
CA ILE A 478 -47.86 4.31 9.02
C ILE A 478 -48.60 3.74 10.23
N CYS A 479 -48.22 2.54 10.65
CA CYS A 479 -48.68 1.88 11.86
C CYS A 479 -47.50 1.40 12.71
N MET A 480 -47.64 1.47 14.04
CA MET A 480 -46.64 1.12 15.03
C MET A 480 -47.19 0.03 15.96
N PHE A 481 -46.43 -1.04 16.18
CA PHE A 481 -46.88 -2.23 16.94
C PHE A 481 -46.01 -2.46 18.17
N GLN A 482 -46.62 -2.90 19.27
CA GLN A 482 -45.92 -3.34 20.50
C GLN A 482 -45.70 -4.85 20.58
N THR A 483 -46.16 -5.57 19.58
CA THR A 483 -46.25 -7.03 19.56
C THR A 483 -45.97 -7.52 18.14
N THR A 484 -46.22 -8.80 17.87
CA THR A 484 -46.16 -9.33 16.51
C THR A 484 -47.34 -8.79 15.66
N ILE A 485 -47.14 -8.74 14.35
CA ILE A 485 -48.10 -8.23 13.35
C ILE A 485 -49.48 -8.93 13.37
N THR A 486 -49.59 -10.09 14.01
CA THR A 486 -50.81 -10.90 14.07
C THR A 486 -51.71 -10.57 15.26
N THR A 487 -51.32 -9.64 16.14
CA THR A 487 -52.09 -9.30 17.34
C THR A 487 -52.59 -7.86 17.32
N ALA A 488 -53.67 -7.61 18.05
CA ALA A 488 -54.44 -6.37 17.93
C ALA A 488 -53.78 -5.13 18.57
N MET A 489 -52.54 -5.17 19.08
CA MET A 489 -51.93 -4.03 19.79
C MET A 489 -51.07 -3.15 18.87
N HIS A 490 -51.70 -2.19 18.19
CA HIS A 490 -51.03 -1.23 17.30
C HIS A 490 -51.74 0.13 17.21
N ALA A 491 -50.99 1.16 16.80
CA ALA A 491 -51.49 2.50 16.54
C ALA A 491 -51.14 2.94 15.11
N CYS A 492 -52.11 3.49 14.38
CA CYS A 492 -51.94 3.92 13.00
C CYS A 492 -52.26 5.40 12.80
N ALA A 493 -51.49 6.06 11.93
CA ALA A 493 -51.82 7.38 11.43
C ALA A 493 -53.09 7.36 10.59
N ASN A 494 -53.75 8.50 10.40
CA ASN A 494 -54.89 8.59 9.51
C ASN A 494 -54.41 8.54 8.05
N ARG A 495 -54.85 7.50 7.31
CA ARG A 495 -54.49 7.27 5.90
C ARG A 495 -54.96 8.36 4.94
N ASP A 496 -55.99 9.12 5.30
CA ASP A 496 -56.51 10.19 4.46
C ASP A 496 -55.64 11.44 4.47
N LEU A 497 -54.69 11.55 5.42
CA LEU A 497 -53.79 12.70 5.51
C LEU A 497 -52.69 12.68 4.43
N LEU A 498 -52.38 11.51 3.86
CA LEU A 498 -51.42 11.34 2.77
C LEU A 498 -52.07 10.69 1.55
N ALA A 499 -53.06 11.39 0.97
CA ALA A 499 -53.70 11.03 -0.29
C ALA A 499 -53.08 11.77 -1.47
N PHE A 500 -52.72 11.05 -2.55
CA PHE A 500 -52.04 11.64 -3.70
C PHE A 500 -52.43 10.97 -5.02
N THR A 501 -52.34 11.75 -6.10
CA THR A 501 -52.69 11.32 -7.48
C THR A 501 -51.52 11.46 -8.45
N SER A 502 -50.43 12.09 -8.05
CA SER A 502 -49.27 12.42 -8.89
C SER A 502 -47.95 12.28 -8.11
N THR A 503 -46.84 12.45 -8.80
CA THR A 503 -45.51 12.60 -8.19
C THR A 503 -45.39 13.94 -7.46
N GLY A 504 -44.50 14.02 -6.46
CA GLY A 504 -44.29 15.22 -5.67
C GLY A 504 -44.17 14.95 -4.17
N THR A 505 -44.00 16.01 -3.39
CA THR A 505 -43.82 15.93 -1.93
C THR A 505 -45.11 16.30 -1.21
N TYR A 506 -45.56 15.42 -0.34
CA TYR A 506 -46.77 15.54 0.46
C TYR A 506 -46.40 15.53 1.93
N TYR A 507 -47.07 16.37 2.71
CA TYR A 507 -46.86 16.47 4.16
C TYR A 507 -48.15 16.18 4.89
N ALA A 508 -48.04 15.45 6.00
CA ALA A 508 -49.14 15.24 6.93
C ALA A 508 -48.66 15.48 8.35
N THR A 509 -49.58 15.92 9.21
CA THR A 509 -49.31 16.09 10.63
C THR A 509 -50.49 15.58 11.43
N GLN A 510 -50.21 14.90 12.54
CA GLN A 510 -51.22 14.33 13.41
C GLN A 510 -50.69 14.23 14.85
N PRO A 511 -51.46 14.64 15.87
CA PRO A 511 -51.10 14.38 17.27
C PRO A 511 -50.97 12.88 17.55
N MET A 512 -49.93 12.45 18.27
CA MET A 512 -49.73 11.04 18.64
C MET A 512 -50.92 10.46 19.42
N THR A 513 -51.61 11.29 20.20
CA THR A 513 -52.82 10.93 20.95
C THR A 513 -54.05 10.65 20.07
N SER A 514 -54.03 11.07 18.81
CA SER A 514 -55.14 10.91 17.87
C SER A 514 -54.93 9.76 16.88
N LEU A 515 -53.81 9.02 16.98
CA LEU A 515 -53.60 7.81 16.19
C LEU A 515 -54.73 6.82 16.47
N PHE A 516 -55.21 6.16 15.41
CA PHE A 516 -56.18 5.09 15.56
C PHE A 516 -55.53 3.94 16.32
N GLN A 517 -56.09 3.50 17.45
CA GLN A 517 -55.54 2.39 18.23
C GLN A 517 -56.45 1.17 18.20
N TYR A 518 -55.86 0.01 17.90
CA TYR A 518 -56.44 -1.28 18.25
C TYR A 518 -55.72 -1.78 19.51
N GLY A 519 -56.48 -2.33 20.47
CA GLY A 519 -55.92 -2.95 21.67
C GLY A 519 -55.32 -2.01 22.74
N ASN A 520 -55.29 -0.69 22.48
CA ASN A 520 -54.63 0.37 23.28
C ASN A 520 -53.13 0.12 23.55
N LEU A 521 -52.26 0.98 23.01
CA LEU A 521 -50.82 0.90 23.24
C LEU A 521 -50.41 1.47 24.60
N ASN A 522 -49.47 0.81 25.29
CA ASN A 522 -48.81 1.34 26.47
C ASN A 522 -47.50 2.03 26.09
N TRP A 523 -47.50 3.33 25.83
CA TRP A 523 -46.33 4.10 25.38
C TRP A 523 -45.09 4.08 26.29
N THR A 524 -45.14 3.43 27.46
CA THR A 524 -43.96 3.16 28.31
C THR A 524 -43.21 1.88 27.93
N GLN A 525 -43.75 1.10 26.98
CA GLN A 525 -43.18 -0.16 26.50
C GLN A 525 -42.65 -0.05 25.07
N LYS A 526 -41.65 -0.91 24.79
CA LYS A 526 -40.94 -0.98 23.52
C LYS A 526 -41.89 -1.25 22.35
N LEU A 527 -41.75 -0.47 21.28
CA LEU A 527 -42.35 -0.75 19.99
C LEU A 527 -41.44 -1.75 19.24
N LEU A 528 -42.04 -2.76 18.61
CA LEU A 528 -41.30 -3.84 17.97
C LEU A 528 -41.18 -3.65 16.45
N ILE A 529 -42.27 -3.25 15.79
CA ILE A 529 -42.34 -3.18 14.34
C ILE A 529 -43.18 -2.01 13.85
N MET A 530 -42.78 -1.43 12.72
CA MET A 530 -43.55 -0.46 11.96
C MET A 530 -44.07 -1.10 10.69
N MET A 531 -45.21 -0.62 10.22
CA MET A 531 -45.81 -1.00 8.94
C MET A 531 -46.15 0.27 8.17
N LEU A 532 -45.89 0.27 6.87
CA LEU A 532 -46.27 1.30 5.93
C LEU A 532 -47.19 0.69 4.86
N ASP A 533 -48.43 1.14 4.81
CA ASP A 533 -49.47 0.60 3.95
C ASP A 533 -49.88 1.56 2.84
N ILE A 534 -50.21 1.00 1.68
CA ILE A 534 -50.80 1.70 0.53
C ILE A 534 -52.21 1.20 0.28
N THR A 535 -53.15 2.14 0.27
CA THR A 535 -54.55 1.89 -0.04
C THR A 535 -55.05 2.73 -1.22
N ASP A 536 -56.14 2.30 -1.85
CA ASP A 536 -56.82 3.03 -2.90
C ASP A 536 -57.65 4.20 -2.35
N LYS A 537 -58.41 4.88 -3.22
CA LYS A 537 -59.29 5.99 -2.82
C LYS A 537 -60.31 5.63 -1.73
N ASN A 538 -60.73 4.36 -1.65
CA ASN A 538 -61.71 3.86 -0.70
C ASN A 538 -61.07 3.34 0.60
N GLY A 539 -59.73 3.41 0.70
CA GLY A 539 -59.00 2.86 1.84
C GLY A 539 -58.84 1.35 1.78
N VAL A 540 -59.04 0.72 0.62
CA VAL A 540 -58.80 -0.72 0.43
C VAL A 540 -57.33 -0.93 0.04
N LEU A 541 -56.65 -1.92 0.61
CA LEU A 541 -55.25 -2.23 0.28
C LEU A 541 -55.09 -2.55 -1.22
N ILE A 542 -54.05 -2.01 -1.86
CA ILE A 542 -53.76 -2.22 -3.28
C ILE A 542 -53.02 -3.56 -3.46
N ASP A 543 -53.71 -4.70 -3.24
CA ASP A 543 -53.19 -6.08 -3.29
C ASP A 543 -54.02 -6.98 -4.25
N ASP A 544 -53.49 -8.16 -4.58
CA ASP A 544 -54.10 -9.25 -5.38
C ASP A 544 -54.14 -10.56 -4.57
N ARG A 545 -54.76 -10.60 -3.39
CA ARG A 545 -54.79 -11.84 -2.58
C ARG A 545 -56.04 -12.69 -2.80
N THR A 546 -55.82 -13.85 -3.44
CA THR A 546 -56.65 -15.08 -3.40
C THR A 546 -56.25 -16.05 -2.27
N ALA A 547 -55.61 -15.57 -1.19
CA ALA A 547 -55.11 -16.42 -0.11
C ALA A 547 -55.49 -15.89 1.28
N TYR A 548 -56.78 -15.97 1.63
CA TYR A 548 -57.33 -16.23 2.97
C TYR A 548 -58.85 -16.21 2.87
N ASN A 549 -59.53 -17.29 3.24
CA ASN A 549 -60.99 -17.47 3.18
C ASN A 549 -61.74 -16.57 4.18
N PHE A 550 -61.72 -15.25 3.99
CA PHE A 550 -62.76 -14.39 4.53
C PHE A 550 -63.91 -14.38 3.54
N ASN A 551 -65.03 -14.99 3.96
CA ASN A 551 -66.30 -15.14 3.24
C ASN A 551 -66.50 -14.09 2.14
N ASN A 552 -66.61 -14.59 0.90
CA ASN A 552 -66.81 -13.95 -0.41
C ASN A 552 -67.80 -12.76 -0.50
N THR A 553 -67.59 -11.71 0.29
CA THR A 553 -68.18 -10.40 0.11
C THR A 553 -67.04 -9.40 0.20
N TRP A 554 -66.30 -9.29 -0.90
CA TRP A 554 -65.25 -8.29 -1.08
C TRP A 554 -65.66 -7.35 -2.21
N ASP A 555 -65.89 -6.08 -1.89
CA ASP A 555 -66.39 -5.03 -2.80
C ASP A 555 -65.28 -4.01 -3.11
N GLY A 556 -64.10 -4.48 -3.55
CA GLY A 556 -62.91 -3.64 -3.73
C GLY A 556 -62.00 -4.05 -4.88
N GLY A 557 -62.55 -4.27 -6.08
CA GLY A 557 -61.79 -4.76 -7.22
C GLY A 557 -60.64 -3.85 -7.69
N ASN A 558 -59.44 -4.39 -7.82
CA ASN A 558 -58.57 -4.04 -8.95
C ASN A 558 -57.57 -5.17 -9.29
N THR A 559 -57.84 -5.88 -10.39
CA THR A 559 -56.96 -6.91 -10.95
C THR A 559 -55.75 -6.33 -11.71
N ASN A 560 -55.58 -5.00 -11.73
CA ASN A 560 -54.61 -4.32 -12.60
C ASN A 560 -53.49 -3.65 -11.78
N LEU A 561 -52.72 -4.46 -11.03
CA LEU A 561 -51.60 -4.01 -10.19
C LEU A 561 -50.55 -3.19 -10.97
N GLY A 562 -50.40 -3.41 -12.27
CA GLY A 562 -49.51 -2.63 -13.15
C GLY A 562 -49.90 -1.15 -13.30
N LEU A 563 -51.10 -0.74 -12.86
CA LEU A 563 -51.47 0.68 -12.78
C LEU A 563 -50.84 1.38 -11.58
N TYR A 564 -50.52 0.66 -10.52
CA TYR A 564 -49.97 1.26 -9.32
C TYR A 564 -48.47 1.06 -9.25
N TYR A 565 -47.92 -0.08 -9.68
CA TYR A 565 -46.50 -0.41 -9.51
C TYR A 565 -45.69 -0.38 -10.83
N PRO A 566 -44.36 -0.14 -10.77
CA PRO A 566 -43.58 0.19 -9.58
C PRO A 566 -43.80 1.65 -9.10
N MET A 567 -43.78 1.87 -7.79
CA MET A 567 -43.76 3.21 -7.17
C MET A 567 -42.50 3.36 -6.35
N GLN A 568 -41.72 4.39 -6.65
CA GLN A 568 -40.59 4.80 -5.82
C GLN A 568 -41.03 5.97 -4.94
N VAL A 569 -40.84 5.81 -3.65
CA VAL A 569 -41.15 6.83 -2.66
C VAL A 569 -40.03 6.97 -1.63
N ARG A 570 -39.85 8.18 -1.11
CA ARG A 570 -39.27 8.40 0.20
C ARG A 570 -40.37 8.64 1.21
N TYR A 571 -40.33 7.94 2.33
CA TYR A 571 -41.24 8.19 3.43
C TYR A 571 -40.45 8.49 4.70
N THR A 572 -40.70 9.67 5.28
CA THR A 572 -40.10 10.12 6.53
C THR A 572 -41.18 10.42 7.56
N ALA A 573 -41.03 9.87 8.76
CA ALA A 573 -41.88 10.15 9.92
C ALA A 573 -41.02 10.66 11.09
N VAL A 574 -41.39 11.84 11.62
CA VAL A 574 -40.71 12.53 12.71
C VAL A 574 -41.72 12.81 13.82
N ILE A 575 -41.40 12.44 15.06
CA ILE A 575 -42.18 12.82 16.23
C ILE A 575 -41.47 13.97 16.93
N VAL A 576 -42.17 15.09 17.07
CA VAL A 576 -41.68 16.24 17.83
C VAL A 576 -42.40 16.26 19.19
N PRO A 577 -41.67 16.28 20.31
CA PRO A 577 -42.28 16.34 21.64
C PRO A 577 -43.02 17.67 21.88
N PRO A 578 -43.92 17.75 22.88
CA PRO A 578 -44.57 18.99 23.25
C PRO A 578 -43.57 20.14 23.45
N GLY A 579 -43.83 21.28 22.80
CA GLY A 579 -42.94 22.45 22.85
C GLY A 579 -41.79 22.48 21.83
N GLY A 580 -41.60 21.41 21.04
CA GLY A 580 -40.49 21.28 20.07
C GLY A 580 -40.68 21.99 18.71
N GLY A 581 -41.71 22.82 18.52
CA GLY A 581 -41.89 23.58 17.28
C GLY A 581 -42.11 22.73 16.01
N ALA A 582 -41.72 23.26 14.84
CA ALA A 582 -41.84 22.57 13.56
C ALA A 582 -40.77 21.46 13.40
N PRO A 583 -41.05 20.38 12.64
CA PRO A 583 -40.08 19.31 12.42
C PRO A 583 -38.93 19.81 11.55
N ILE A 584 -37.71 19.38 11.88
CA ILE A 584 -36.55 19.49 11.00
C ILE A 584 -36.51 18.21 10.18
N TRP A 585 -36.81 18.30 8.89
CA TRP A 585 -36.75 17.13 8.03
C TRP A 585 -35.28 16.69 7.84
N PRO A 586 -34.98 15.37 7.83
CA PRO A 586 -33.70 14.86 7.40
C PRO A 586 -33.34 15.48 6.05
N VAL A 587 -32.18 16.12 6.00
CA VAL A 587 -31.70 16.75 4.77
C VAL A 587 -31.18 15.65 3.87
N ASP A 588 -31.66 15.67 2.63
CA ASP A 588 -31.18 14.91 1.51
C ASP A 588 -29.70 15.25 1.30
N THR A 589 -28.80 14.28 1.52
CA THR A 589 -27.37 14.52 1.31
C THR A 589 -26.80 13.63 0.20
N PRO A 590 -25.94 14.20 -0.68
CA PRO A 590 -25.15 13.40 -1.60
C PRO A 590 -24.32 12.34 -0.85
N PRO A 591 -23.95 11.24 -1.50
CA PRO A 591 -23.14 10.21 -0.85
C PRO A 591 -21.78 10.75 -0.42
N GLY A 592 -21.32 10.34 0.76
CA GLY A 592 -19.93 10.49 1.21
C GLY A 592 -19.22 9.14 1.25
N ILE A 593 -17.88 9.15 1.33
CA ILE A 593 -17.06 7.95 1.56
C ILE A 593 -16.57 7.94 3.01
N ALA A 594 -16.97 6.92 3.77
CA ALA A 594 -16.50 6.68 5.13
C ALA A 594 -15.18 5.89 5.16
N THR A 595 -15.06 4.88 4.30
CA THR A 595 -13.84 4.05 4.17
C THR A 595 -13.42 3.96 2.72
N GLN A 596 -12.18 4.35 2.45
CA GLN A 596 -11.58 4.30 1.11
C GLN A 596 -11.15 2.88 0.74
N PRO A 597 -11.17 2.51 -0.56
CA PRO A 597 -10.55 1.27 -1.02
C PRO A 597 -9.05 1.24 -0.68
N ALA A 598 -8.59 0.12 -0.14
CA ALA A 598 -7.18 -0.10 0.19
C ALA A 598 -6.42 -0.66 -1.01
N ASN A 599 -5.13 -0.31 -1.13
CA ASN A 599 -4.24 -0.94 -2.08
C ASN A 599 -4.22 -2.46 -1.86
N ALA A 600 -4.16 -3.22 -2.95
CA ALA A 600 -4.12 -4.67 -2.89
C ALA A 600 -2.80 -5.18 -3.45
N ILE A 601 -2.26 -6.24 -2.83
CA ILE A 601 -1.11 -6.98 -3.34
C ILE A 601 -1.58 -8.40 -3.63
N THR A 602 -1.35 -8.89 -4.85
CA THR A 602 -1.69 -10.26 -5.24
C THR A 602 -0.66 -10.80 -6.25
N ALA A 603 -0.64 -12.10 -6.50
CA ALA A 603 0.24 -12.69 -7.50
C ALA A 603 -0.42 -12.76 -8.88
N ILE A 604 0.38 -12.92 -9.94
CA ILE A 604 -0.17 -13.21 -11.28
C ILE A 604 -1.00 -14.50 -11.24
N GLY A 605 -2.22 -14.44 -11.75
CA GLY A 605 -3.19 -15.53 -11.76
C GLY A 605 -3.99 -15.69 -10.46
N ASP A 606 -3.80 -14.82 -9.46
CA ASP A 606 -4.63 -14.70 -8.26
C ASP A 606 -5.65 -13.56 -8.41
N THR A 607 -6.71 -13.57 -7.60
CA THR A 607 -7.69 -12.47 -7.53
C THR A 607 -7.33 -11.51 -6.39
N ALA A 608 -7.97 -10.34 -6.39
CA ALA A 608 -7.92 -9.34 -5.33
C ALA A 608 -9.28 -8.66 -5.18
N THR A 609 -9.67 -8.28 -3.97
CA THR A 609 -10.94 -7.61 -3.69
C THR A 609 -10.69 -6.20 -3.20
N PHE A 610 -11.40 -5.24 -3.80
CA PHE A 610 -11.47 -3.85 -3.35
C PHE A 610 -12.85 -3.60 -2.73
N SER A 611 -12.92 -2.85 -1.65
CA SER A 611 -14.17 -2.52 -0.94
C SER A 611 -14.24 -1.03 -0.60
N VAL A 612 -15.45 -0.49 -0.53
CA VAL A 612 -15.72 0.89 -0.11
C VAL A 612 -16.85 0.89 0.92
N ALA A 613 -16.81 1.84 1.87
CA ALA A 613 -17.96 2.12 2.73
C ALA A 613 -18.43 3.56 2.51
N ALA A 614 -19.71 3.75 2.20
CA ALA A 614 -20.33 5.08 2.12
C ALA A 614 -20.69 5.61 3.53
N THR A 615 -20.85 6.93 3.67
CA THR A 615 -21.30 7.53 4.94
C THR A 615 -22.75 7.17 5.23
N SER A 616 -23.10 7.02 6.52
CA SER A 616 -24.48 6.80 6.97
C SER A 616 -25.42 7.99 6.72
N THR A 617 -24.87 9.15 6.36
CA THR A 617 -25.64 10.35 6.01
C THR A 617 -26.11 10.35 4.56
N GLY A 618 -25.41 9.64 3.66
CA GLY A 618 -25.72 9.61 2.24
C GLY A 618 -27.09 8.96 1.98
N THR A 619 -27.97 9.68 1.31
CA THR A 619 -29.35 9.22 1.07
C THR A 619 -29.38 8.03 0.10
N ALA A 620 -30.01 6.92 0.49
CA ALA A 620 -30.19 5.74 -0.37
C ALA A 620 -31.26 5.98 -1.47
N PRO A 621 -31.39 5.15 -2.53
CA PRO A 621 -30.48 4.07 -2.93
C PRO A 621 -29.11 4.62 -3.36
N LEU A 622 -28.06 3.92 -2.96
CA LEU A 622 -26.70 4.20 -3.42
C LEU A 622 -26.41 3.32 -4.64
N HIS A 623 -25.92 3.94 -5.70
CA HIS A 623 -25.44 3.27 -6.90
C HIS A 623 -23.91 3.31 -6.93
N TYR A 624 -23.30 2.15 -7.17
CA TYR A 624 -21.84 2.02 -7.26
C TYR A 624 -21.45 1.76 -8.71
N GLN A 625 -20.31 2.28 -9.13
CA GLN A 625 -19.68 1.96 -10.41
C GLN A 625 -18.17 1.90 -10.20
N TRP A 626 -17.60 0.70 -10.19
CA TRP A 626 -16.14 0.56 -10.15
C TRP A 626 -15.51 0.93 -11.47
N GLN A 627 -14.30 1.48 -11.39
CA GLN A 627 -13.47 1.92 -12.49
C GLN A 627 -12.06 1.34 -12.35
N LYS A 628 -11.47 0.93 -13.48
CA LYS A 628 -10.05 0.58 -13.60
C LYS A 628 -9.38 1.63 -14.47
N ASN A 629 -8.35 2.30 -13.95
CA ASN A 629 -7.63 3.38 -14.63
C ASN A 629 -8.57 4.47 -15.18
N GLY A 630 -9.66 4.75 -14.44
CA GLY A 630 -10.67 5.74 -14.80
C GLY A 630 -11.75 5.28 -15.78
N VAL A 631 -11.70 4.04 -16.28
CA VAL A 631 -12.71 3.46 -17.18
C VAL A 631 -13.67 2.58 -16.38
N ASN A 632 -14.98 2.70 -16.63
CA ASN A 632 -16.01 1.88 -15.97
C ASN A 632 -15.80 0.38 -16.23
N ILE A 633 -15.97 -0.41 -15.18
CA ILE A 633 -15.96 -1.87 -15.26
C ILE A 633 -17.42 -2.34 -15.30
N ASP A 634 -17.80 -2.99 -16.40
CA ASP A 634 -19.16 -3.50 -16.58
C ASP A 634 -19.52 -4.52 -15.49
N GLY A 635 -20.73 -4.37 -14.94
CA GLY A 635 -21.26 -5.29 -13.91
C GLY A 635 -20.75 -5.05 -12.49
N ALA A 636 -19.80 -4.14 -12.29
CA ALA A 636 -19.23 -3.85 -10.97
C ALA A 636 -20.02 -2.76 -10.22
N TYR A 637 -21.24 -3.11 -9.79
CA TYR A 637 -22.22 -2.18 -9.21
C TYR A 637 -22.44 -2.33 -7.69
N SER A 638 -21.53 -3.00 -7.00
CA SER A 638 -21.63 -3.25 -5.55
C SER A 638 -20.61 -2.44 -4.76
N SER A 639 -20.75 -2.42 -3.43
CA SER A 639 -19.80 -1.79 -2.51
C SER A 639 -18.43 -2.49 -2.47
N SER A 640 -18.28 -3.63 -3.13
CA SER A 640 -17.00 -4.31 -3.36
C SER A 640 -16.88 -4.81 -4.80
N TYR A 641 -15.65 -5.00 -5.25
CA TYR A 641 -15.31 -5.57 -6.54
C TYR A 641 -14.10 -6.50 -6.43
N THR A 642 -14.26 -7.75 -6.88
CA THR A 642 -13.18 -8.73 -6.98
C THR A 642 -12.71 -8.80 -8.43
N ILE A 643 -11.41 -8.56 -8.65
CA ILE A 643 -10.82 -8.67 -9.99
C ILE A 643 -10.80 -10.14 -10.45
N PRO A 644 -10.87 -10.39 -11.77
CA PRO A 644 -10.50 -11.69 -12.34
C PRO A 644 -9.05 -12.06 -11.99
N PRO A 645 -8.63 -13.33 -12.19
CA PRO A 645 -7.23 -13.73 -12.05
C PRO A 645 -6.29 -12.75 -12.76
N ALA A 646 -5.40 -12.11 -12.00
CA ALA A 646 -4.62 -10.99 -12.47
C ALA A 646 -3.63 -11.41 -13.55
N ILE A 647 -3.48 -10.59 -14.58
CA ILE A 647 -2.43 -10.74 -15.60
C ILE A 647 -1.35 -9.69 -15.40
N ALA A 648 -0.16 -9.88 -15.98
CA ALA A 648 0.96 -8.95 -15.81
C ALA A 648 0.60 -7.47 -16.13
N ALA A 649 -0.30 -7.26 -17.10
CA ALA A 649 -0.80 -5.93 -17.48
C ALA A 649 -1.69 -5.25 -16.43
N ASP A 650 -2.19 -5.99 -15.43
CA ASP A 650 -2.98 -5.42 -14.35
C ASP A 650 -2.11 -4.75 -13.28
N ASN A 651 -0.79 -4.97 -13.30
CA ASN A 651 0.12 -4.37 -12.33
C ASN A 651 0.05 -2.84 -12.38
N LEU A 652 -0.01 -2.23 -11.20
CA LEU A 652 -0.18 -0.80 -10.98
C LEU A 652 -1.52 -0.22 -11.49
N SER A 653 -2.48 -1.07 -11.87
CA SER A 653 -3.83 -0.61 -12.19
C SER A 653 -4.47 0.03 -10.96
N VAL A 654 -5.13 1.17 -11.18
CA VAL A 654 -5.82 1.94 -10.15
C VAL A 654 -7.31 1.62 -10.18
N TYR A 655 -7.81 1.04 -9.11
CA TYR A 655 -9.23 0.75 -8.89
C TYR A 655 -9.85 1.82 -8.02
N ARG A 656 -10.95 2.40 -8.47
CA ARG A 656 -11.76 3.36 -7.69
C ARG A 656 -13.23 3.12 -7.95
N VAL A 657 -14.10 3.68 -7.12
CA VAL A 657 -15.55 3.54 -7.28
C VAL A 657 -16.24 4.89 -7.22
N VAL A 658 -17.19 5.10 -8.12
CA VAL A 658 -18.12 6.22 -8.07
C VAL A 658 -19.35 5.75 -7.32
N VAL A 659 -19.68 6.41 -6.22
CA VAL A 659 -20.90 6.20 -5.44
C VAL A 659 -21.83 7.36 -5.72
N SER A 660 -23.08 7.08 -6.11
CA SER A 660 -24.04 8.11 -6.52
C SER A 660 -25.44 7.88 -5.96
N ASN A 661 -26.20 8.96 -5.82
CA ASN A 661 -27.64 8.98 -5.61
C ASN A 661 -28.25 10.12 -6.45
N GLU A 662 -29.55 10.38 -6.31
CA GLU A 662 -30.25 11.44 -7.08
C GLU A 662 -29.71 12.85 -6.83
N LEU A 663 -28.97 13.07 -5.75
CA LEU A 663 -28.48 14.38 -5.31
C LEU A 663 -27.04 14.65 -5.75
N GLY A 664 -26.32 13.61 -6.15
CA GLY A 664 -24.96 13.73 -6.64
C GLY A 664 -24.15 12.44 -6.57
N SER A 665 -22.85 12.57 -6.82
CA SER A 665 -21.90 11.47 -6.80
C SER A 665 -20.60 11.86 -6.11
N VAL A 666 -19.99 10.90 -5.43
CA VAL A 666 -18.63 10.99 -4.88
C VAL A 666 -17.77 9.89 -5.50
N THR A 667 -16.53 10.20 -5.84
CA THR A 667 -15.56 9.20 -6.32
C THR A 667 -14.58 8.89 -5.19
N SER A 668 -14.29 7.61 -4.95
CA SER A 668 -13.29 7.18 -3.98
C SER A 668 -11.87 7.56 -4.42
N ASN A 669 -10.93 7.49 -3.48
CA ASN A 669 -9.51 7.44 -3.81
C ASN A 669 -9.22 6.19 -4.67
N GLY A 670 -8.16 6.26 -5.45
CA GLY A 670 -7.65 5.13 -6.21
C GLY A 670 -6.86 4.17 -5.32
N ALA A 671 -7.24 2.90 -5.32
CA ALA A 671 -6.47 1.80 -4.77
C ALA A 671 -5.62 1.15 -5.87
N VAL A 672 -4.33 1.02 -5.62
CA VAL A 672 -3.38 0.42 -6.57
C VAL A 672 -3.36 -1.09 -6.37
N LEU A 673 -3.51 -1.84 -7.46
CA LEU A 673 -3.19 -3.25 -7.53
C LEU A 673 -1.69 -3.42 -7.78
N THR A 674 -0.96 -3.98 -6.83
CA THR A 674 0.44 -4.37 -7.02
C THR A 674 0.52 -5.86 -7.25
N LEU A 675 1.09 -6.26 -8.38
CA LEU A 675 1.37 -7.65 -8.66
C LEU A 675 2.75 -8.01 -8.19
N VAL A 676 2.84 -9.09 -7.42
CA VAL A 676 4.11 -9.75 -7.12
C VAL A 676 4.28 -10.95 -8.04
N PRO A 677 5.51 -11.23 -8.51
CA PRO A 677 5.76 -12.43 -9.30
C PRO A 677 5.37 -13.67 -8.49
N SER A 678 4.57 -14.57 -9.08
CA SER A 678 4.38 -15.90 -8.52
C SER A 678 5.70 -16.65 -8.61
N ILE A 679 6.14 -17.23 -7.50
CA ILE A 679 7.39 -17.99 -7.45
C ILE A 679 7.03 -19.46 -7.62
N ASN A 680 7.37 -20.02 -8.78
CA ASN A 680 7.23 -21.43 -9.02
C ASN A 680 8.30 -22.21 -8.24
N LEU A 681 7.85 -23.11 -7.36
CA LEU A 681 8.73 -23.99 -6.57
C LEU A 681 9.28 -25.16 -7.39
N ILE A 682 8.81 -25.34 -8.62
CA ILE A 682 9.21 -26.42 -9.54
C ILE A 682 10.36 -25.93 -10.43
N GLN A 683 11.44 -26.71 -10.47
CA GLN A 683 12.55 -26.49 -11.37
C GLN A 683 12.33 -27.16 -12.72
N ASN A 684 12.83 -26.55 -13.79
CA ASN A 684 12.62 -27.00 -15.17
C ASN A 684 11.13 -27.30 -15.47
N PRO A 685 10.21 -26.34 -15.23
CA PRO A 685 8.76 -26.58 -15.27
C PRO A 685 8.23 -26.83 -16.69
N GLY A 686 8.89 -26.26 -17.71
CA GLY A 686 8.58 -26.45 -19.13
C GLY A 686 9.46 -27.50 -19.83
N PHE A 687 10.24 -28.28 -19.07
CA PHE A 687 11.09 -29.34 -19.61
C PHE A 687 12.11 -28.94 -20.69
N GLU A 688 12.44 -27.64 -20.81
CA GLU A 688 13.37 -27.13 -21.82
C GLU A 688 14.82 -27.59 -21.59
N ALA A 689 15.21 -27.75 -20.33
CA ALA A 689 16.54 -28.22 -19.94
C ALA A 689 16.61 -29.76 -19.92
N GLY A 690 17.65 -30.31 -20.54
CA GLY A 690 17.90 -31.74 -20.64
C GLY A 690 18.25 -32.19 -22.05
N SER A 691 18.54 -33.48 -22.22
CA SER A 691 18.78 -34.12 -23.51
C SER A 691 17.50 -34.72 -24.08
N SER A 692 17.55 -35.30 -25.28
CA SER A 692 16.39 -36.04 -25.84
C SER A 692 15.98 -37.25 -24.98
N THR A 693 16.89 -37.79 -24.17
CA THR A 693 16.68 -38.99 -23.33
C THR A 693 16.71 -38.71 -21.83
N SER A 694 16.93 -37.47 -21.39
CA SER A 694 16.98 -37.10 -19.97
C SER A 694 16.39 -35.71 -19.74
N LEU A 695 15.64 -35.57 -18.64
CA LEU A 695 15.05 -34.28 -18.23
C LEU A 695 15.82 -33.77 -17.02
N THR A 696 16.33 -32.54 -17.08
CA THR A 696 17.03 -31.94 -15.94
C THR A 696 16.04 -31.75 -14.77
N ASN A 697 16.45 -32.11 -13.55
CA ASN A 697 15.66 -32.03 -12.30
C ASN A 697 14.40 -32.92 -12.22
N TRP A 698 14.10 -33.69 -13.25
CA TRP A 698 12.96 -34.61 -13.27
C TRP A 698 13.43 -36.04 -13.43
N ALA A 699 12.91 -36.92 -12.58
CA ALA A 699 13.23 -38.33 -12.58
C ALA A 699 11.98 -39.18 -12.84
N LYS A 700 12.22 -40.37 -13.38
CA LYS A 700 11.18 -41.39 -13.54
C LYS A 700 11.35 -42.47 -12.49
N TYR A 701 10.24 -42.93 -11.93
CA TYR A 701 10.17 -44.18 -11.17
C TYR A 701 9.21 -45.13 -11.87
N GLN A 702 9.55 -46.42 -11.89
CA GLN A 702 8.70 -47.47 -12.44
C GLN A 702 8.82 -48.74 -11.62
N LEU A 703 7.68 -49.37 -11.33
CA LEU A 703 7.56 -50.70 -10.73
C LEU A 703 6.51 -51.49 -11.51
N ASN A 704 6.79 -52.75 -11.82
CA ASN A 704 5.92 -53.64 -12.61
C ASN A 704 5.46 -53.02 -13.94
N ALA A 705 6.29 -52.17 -14.55
CA ALA A 705 6.00 -51.52 -15.82
C ALA A 705 7.29 -51.14 -16.55
N GLY A 706 7.18 -50.99 -17.87
CA GLY A 706 8.23 -50.47 -18.75
C GLY A 706 7.79 -49.14 -19.32
N VAL A 707 8.62 -48.11 -19.14
CA VAL A 707 8.33 -46.76 -19.60
C VAL A 707 9.59 -46.14 -20.21
N ALA A 708 9.48 -45.50 -21.37
CA ALA A 708 10.53 -44.67 -21.92
C ALA A 708 10.25 -43.19 -21.58
N LEU A 709 11.24 -42.51 -21.00
CA LEU A 709 11.17 -41.06 -20.74
C LEU A 709 11.97 -40.34 -21.83
N SER A 710 11.38 -39.32 -22.43
CA SER A 710 12.05 -38.52 -23.46
C SER A 710 11.59 -37.07 -23.42
N LYS A 711 12.46 -36.17 -23.89
CA LYS A 711 12.10 -34.78 -24.19
C LYS A 711 11.60 -34.71 -25.64
N VAL A 712 10.44 -34.10 -25.88
CA VAL A 712 9.80 -34.05 -27.20
C VAL A 712 9.33 -32.65 -27.58
N THR A 713 9.07 -32.44 -28.88
CA THR A 713 8.57 -31.19 -29.47
C THR A 713 7.31 -31.52 -30.31
N PRO A 714 6.29 -30.65 -30.35
CA PRO A 714 6.19 -29.37 -29.64
C PRO A 714 5.79 -29.52 -28.16
N GLY A 715 6.25 -28.58 -27.33
CA GLY A 715 5.69 -28.34 -26.01
C GLY A 715 4.31 -27.67 -26.08
N TYR A 716 3.63 -27.57 -24.94
CA TYR A 716 2.44 -26.73 -24.78
C TYR A 716 2.83 -25.25 -24.75
N ASP A 717 3.86 -24.92 -23.95
CA ASP A 717 4.44 -23.59 -23.85
C ASP A 717 5.96 -23.71 -24.05
N GLY A 718 6.55 -22.93 -24.95
CA GLY A 718 7.93 -23.13 -25.38
C GLY A 718 8.10 -24.23 -26.44
N THR A 719 9.23 -24.95 -26.40
CA THR A 719 9.65 -25.88 -27.46
C THR A 719 9.60 -27.36 -27.05
N SER A 720 9.66 -27.63 -25.74
CA SER A 720 9.85 -28.98 -25.22
C SER A 720 8.71 -29.41 -24.29
N ALA A 721 8.48 -30.72 -24.18
CA ALA A 721 7.63 -31.34 -23.16
C ALA A 721 8.23 -32.66 -22.69
N ALA A 722 7.78 -33.13 -21.53
CA ALA A 722 8.08 -34.48 -21.06
C ALA A 722 7.13 -35.49 -21.73
N LYS A 723 7.69 -36.57 -22.28
CA LYS A 723 6.92 -37.73 -22.78
C LYS A 723 7.26 -38.99 -21.99
N LEU A 724 6.24 -39.64 -21.43
CA LEU A 724 6.31 -41.00 -20.90
C LEU A 724 5.60 -41.96 -21.86
N ALA A 725 6.35 -42.78 -22.58
CA ALA A 725 5.81 -43.82 -23.47
C ALA A 725 5.75 -45.17 -22.75
N ILE A 726 4.57 -45.77 -22.64
CA ILE A 726 4.33 -46.99 -21.87
C ILE A 726 4.57 -48.22 -22.75
N THR A 727 5.61 -49.00 -22.45
CA THR A 727 6.03 -50.17 -23.23
C THR A 727 5.56 -51.49 -22.63
N SER A 728 5.33 -51.56 -21.31
CA SER A 728 4.74 -52.74 -20.66
C SER A 728 4.04 -52.36 -19.35
N VAL A 729 3.00 -53.11 -18.98
CA VAL A 729 2.25 -52.94 -17.73
C VAL A 729 1.97 -54.31 -17.13
N GLY A 730 2.42 -54.54 -15.89
CA GLY A 730 2.17 -55.73 -15.09
C GLY A 730 1.12 -55.49 -14.01
N THR A 731 1.02 -56.41 -13.03
CA THR A 731 0.07 -56.29 -11.92
C THR A 731 0.47 -55.15 -10.98
N ASN A 732 -0.48 -54.26 -10.65
CA ASN A 732 -0.27 -53.09 -9.78
C ASN A 732 0.93 -52.23 -10.20
N PRO A 733 0.91 -51.65 -11.41
CA PRO A 733 2.00 -50.81 -11.89
C PRO A 733 2.09 -49.51 -11.07
N ASP A 734 3.31 -49.04 -10.82
CA ASP A 734 3.55 -47.70 -10.27
C ASP A 734 4.54 -46.96 -11.17
N ILE A 735 4.03 -45.99 -11.90
CA ILE A 735 4.81 -45.15 -12.83
C ILE A 735 4.68 -43.72 -12.36
N GLN A 736 5.81 -43.05 -12.21
CA GLN A 736 5.87 -41.67 -11.73
C GLN A 736 6.87 -40.87 -12.57
N LEU A 737 6.48 -39.68 -13.00
CA LEU A 737 7.40 -38.58 -13.26
C LEU A 737 7.42 -37.72 -11.99
N TYR A 738 8.60 -37.44 -11.44
CA TYR A 738 8.67 -36.74 -10.16
C TYR A 738 9.88 -35.81 -10.05
N GLN A 739 9.73 -34.82 -9.18
CA GLN A 739 10.81 -33.96 -8.69
C GLN A 739 10.91 -34.13 -7.18
N THR A 740 12.12 -34.37 -6.67
CA THR A 740 12.42 -34.38 -5.23
C THR A 740 13.02 -33.06 -4.79
N ALA A 741 13.13 -32.90 -3.47
CA ALA A 741 13.62 -31.68 -2.86
C ALA A 741 12.82 -30.48 -3.36
N VAL A 742 11.49 -30.52 -3.24
CA VAL A 742 10.62 -29.40 -3.65
C VAL A 742 10.40 -28.49 -2.44
N PRO A 743 10.84 -27.21 -2.48
CA PRO A 743 11.61 -26.58 -3.56
C PRO A 743 13.12 -26.89 -3.50
N LEU A 744 13.74 -26.97 -4.69
CA LEU A 744 15.18 -27.31 -4.84
C LEU A 744 16.07 -26.09 -4.62
N ASP A 745 15.48 -24.90 -4.78
CA ASP A 745 16.14 -23.61 -4.59
C ASP A 745 16.60 -23.45 -3.11
N PRO A 746 17.89 -23.07 -2.89
CA PRO A 746 18.48 -22.99 -1.56
C PRO A 746 17.84 -21.96 -0.64
N VAL A 747 17.08 -20.98 -1.14
CA VAL A 747 16.42 -19.95 -0.32
C VAL A 747 14.91 -20.11 -0.21
N ARG A 748 14.34 -21.17 -0.78
CA ARG A 748 12.89 -21.42 -0.79
C ARG A 748 12.50 -22.59 0.10
N TYR A 749 11.24 -22.60 0.54
CA TYR A 749 10.67 -23.65 1.39
C TYR A 749 9.19 -23.87 1.08
N LEU A 750 8.70 -25.10 1.32
CA LEU A 750 7.29 -25.31 1.59
C LEU A 750 7.01 -24.88 3.03
N GLU A 751 5.90 -24.18 3.22
CA GLU A 751 5.50 -23.61 4.52
C GLU A 751 4.29 -24.38 5.06
N PRO A 752 4.21 -24.65 6.38
CA PRO A 752 3.09 -25.41 6.96
C PRO A 752 1.80 -24.60 6.90
N ASN A 753 0.65 -25.29 6.84
CA ASN A 753 -0.69 -24.68 6.80
C ASN A 753 -0.86 -23.56 5.76
N THR A 754 -0.12 -23.63 4.66
CA THR A 754 -0.10 -22.60 3.63
C THR A 754 -0.82 -23.09 2.38
N ARG A 755 -1.60 -22.20 1.76
CA ARG A 755 -2.32 -22.48 0.52
C ARG A 755 -1.36 -22.40 -0.66
N TYR A 756 -1.31 -23.45 -1.46
CA TYR A 756 -0.56 -23.52 -2.71
C TYR A 756 -1.47 -23.85 -3.87
N ARG A 757 -1.09 -23.41 -5.07
CA ARG A 757 -1.72 -23.75 -6.34
C ARG A 757 -0.78 -24.61 -7.16
N LEU A 758 -1.28 -25.74 -7.64
CA LEU A 758 -0.65 -26.53 -8.68
C LEU A 758 -1.27 -26.17 -10.04
N ARG A 759 -0.44 -25.94 -11.06
CA ARG A 759 -0.86 -25.86 -12.47
C ARG A 759 0.01 -26.77 -13.34
N PHE A 760 -0.55 -27.36 -14.40
CA PHE A 760 0.22 -28.07 -15.43
C PHE A 760 -0.61 -28.28 -16.70
N ALA A 761 0.06 -28.38 -17.84
CA ALA A 761 -0.53 -28.82 -19.08
C ALA A 761 -0.25 -30.32 -19.28
N ALA A 762 -1.25 -31.10 -19.69
CA ALA A 762 -1.05 -32.52 -20.00
C ALA A 762 -2.07 -33.08 -20.99
N TYR A 763 -1.68 -34.16 -21.66
CA TYR A 763 -2.60 -35.06 -22.37
C TYR A 763 -2.05 -36.49 -22.45
N SER A 764 -2.92 -37.46 -22.73
CA SER A 764 -2.56 -38.85 -23.03
C SER A 764 -2.92 -39.14 -24.48
N SER A 765 -2.09 -39.87 -25.22
CA SER A 765 -2.40 -40.24 -26.62
C SER A 765 -3.69 -41.07 -26.76
N THR A 766 -4.20 -41.63 -25.66
CA THR A 766 -5.42 -42.43 -25.62
C THR A 766 -6.47 -41.88 -24.63
N GLY A 767 -6.21 -40.76 -23.95
CA GLY A 767 -7.12 -40.13 -22.99
C GLY A 767 -7.21 -40.84 -21.64
N HIS A 768 -6.16 -41.56 -21.22
CA HIS A 768 -6.11 -42.13 -19.86
C HIS A 768 -5.64 -41.08 -18.84
N ASP A 769 -6.18 -41.15 -17.64
CA ASP A 769 -5.97 -40.14 -16.60
C ASP A 769 -4.60 -40.24 -15.91
N MET A 770 -4.31 -39.24 -15.07
CA MET A 770 -3.18 -39.28 -14.15
C MET A 770 -3.55 -38.69 -12.79
N THR A 771 -2.74 -38.99 -11.77
CA THR A 771 -2.84 -38.36 -10.44
C THR A 771 -1.61 -37.54 -10.14
N VAL A 772 -1.77 -36.42 -9.43
CA VAL A 772 -0.69 -35.59 -8.95
C VAL A 772 -0.73 -35.54 -7.42
N LYS A 773 0.40 -35.84 -6.79
CA LYS A 773 0.55 -35.84 -5.33
C LYS A 773 1.78 -35.06 -4.88
N LEU A 774 1.68 -34.40 -3.74
CA LEU A 774 2.83 -33.86 -3.02
C LEU A 774 3.00 -34.65 -1.73
N VAL A 775 4.14 -35.32 -1.58
CA VAL A 775 4.44 -36.19 -0.43
C VAL A 775 5.82 -35.88 0.13
N ARG A 776 6.12 -36.41 1.31
CA ARG A 776 7.47 -36.36 1.88
C ARG A 776 8.41 -37.29 1.11
N ALA A 777 9.57 -36.79 0.68
CA ALA A 777 10.53 -37.53 -0.13
C ALA A 777 11.09 -38.78 0.57
N SER A 778 11.28 -38.71 1.90
CA SER A 778 11.74 -39.83 2.74
C SER A 778 10.61 -40.80 3.14
N SER A 779 9.34 -40.42 2.97
CA SER A 779 8.16 -41.23 3.33
C SER A 779 7.01 -40.95 2.36
N LEU A 780 6.90 -41.75 1.31
CA LEU A 780 5.90 -41.56 0.25
C LEU A 780 4.45 -41.76 0.71
N ALA A 781 4.24 -42.28 1.93
CA ALA A 781 2.92 -42.38 2.56
C ALA A 781 2.48 -41.07 3.23
N THR A 782 3.42 -40.17 3.55
CA THR A 782 3.12 -38.91 4.22
C THR A 782 2.74 -37.86 3.18
N SER A 783 1.43 -37.60 3.05
CA SER A 783 0.90 -36.56 2.17
C SER A 783 1.18 -35.16 2.73
N TYR A 784 1.52 -34.22 1.85
CA TYR A 784 1.57 -32.79 2.12
C TYR A 784 0.34 -32.05 1.59
N GLY A 785 -0.78 -32.75 1.45
CA GLY A 785 -2.11 -32.16 1.21
C GLY A 785 -2.59 -32.22 -0.23
N LEU A 786 -1.68 -32.32 -1.21
CA LEU A 786 -2.06 -32.45 -2.63
C LEU A 786 -2.36 -33.90 -2.99
N ASP A 787 -3.59 -34.16 -3.44
CA ASP A 787 -4.02 -35.40 -4.09
C ASP A 787 -5.08 -35.06 -5.14
N TYR A 788 -4.67 -35.01 -6.40
CA TYR A 788 -5.51 -34.51 -7.50
C TYR A 788 -5.51 -35.48 -8.68
N THR A 789 -6.69 -35.83 -9.18
CA THR A 789 -6.84 -36.63 -10.41
C THR A 789 -7.15 -35.70 -11.58
N ALA A 790 -6.31 -35.74 -12.62
CA ALA A 790 -6.50 -35.03 -13.86
C ALA A 790 -7.11 -35.97 -14.91
N ASN A 791 -8.32 -35.63 -15.35
CA ASN A 791 -9.03 -36.39 -16.37
C ASN A 791 -8.54 -35.94 -17.75
N LEU A 792 -7.70 -36.75 -18.40
CA LEU A 792 -6.99 -36.32 -19.60
C LEU A 792 -7.79 -36.61 -20.87
N SER A 793 -7.64 -35.75 -21.86
CA SER A 793 -8.05 -36.00 -23.25
C SER A 793 -6.86 -36.39 -24.12
N THR A 794 -7.11 -36.53 -25.42
CA THR A 794 -6.10 -36.75 -26.46
C THR A 794 -5.43 -35.47 -26.98
N SER A 795 -5.75 -34.33 -26.38
CA SER A 795 -5.19 -33.02 -26.72
C SER A 795 -4.80 -32.25 -25.45
N TRP A 796 -3.87 -31.31 -25.57
CA TRP A 796 -3.41 -30.48 -24.45
C TRP A 796 -4.58 -29.86 -23.66
N GLN A 797 -4.57 -30.07 -22.36
CA GLN A 797 -5.44 -29.40 -21.40
C GLN A 797 -4.62 -28.83 -20.26
N VAL A 798 -5.05 -27.68 -19.73
CA VAL A 798 -4.45 -27.08 -18.53
C VAL A 798 -5.28 -27.47 -17.32
N PHE A 799 -4.61 -28.00 -16.31
CA PHE A 799 -5.20 -28.38 -15.03
C PHE A 799 -4.71 -27.42 -13.95
N THR A 800 -5.61 -27.04 -13.06
CA THR A 800 -5.30 -26.18 -11.90
C THR A 800 -6.03 -26.72 -10.68
N THR A 801 -5.35 -26.74 -9.54
CA THR A 801 -5.97 -27.09 -8.25
C THR A 801 -5.25 -26.37 -7.12
N GLU A 802 -5.95 -26.14 -6.02
CA GLU A 802 -5.40 -25.52 -4.83
C GLU A 802 -5.56 -26.43 -3.62
N PHE A 803 -4.59 -26.39 -2.73
CA PHE A 803 -4.58 -27.20 -1.53
C PHE A 803 -3.83 -26.48 -0.41
N ASN A 804 -4.14 -26.83 0.83
CA ASN A 804 -3.35 -26.42 1.98
C ASN A 804 -2.34 -27.51 2.32
N THR A 805 -1.10 -27.11 2.60
CA THR A 805 -0.08 -28.05 3.07
C THR A 805 -0.44 -28.61 4.44
N THR A 806 -0.25 -29.92 4.62
CA THR A 806 -0.56 -30.64 5.87
C THR A 806 0.59 -31.57 6.29
N ASN A 807 0.53 -32.08 7.52
CA ASN A 807 1.45 -33.11 8.06
C ASN A 807 2.92 -32.69 8.24
N PHE A 808 3.17 -31.39 8.41
CA PHE A 808 4.44 -30.83 8.91
C PHE A 808 4.21 -29.49 9.62
N THR A 809 5.08 -29.11 10.56
CA THR A 809 4.88 -27.94 11.45
C THR A 809 5.93 -26.84 11.28
N SER A 810 6.99 -27.07 10.51
CA SER A 810 8.06 -26.10 10.22
C SER A 810 8.35 -26.04 8.73
N LYS A 811 9.07 -25.01 8.26
CA LYS A 811 9.43 -24.88 6.84
C LYS A 811 10.24 -26.10 6.37
N VAL A 812 9.85 -26.73 5.26
CA VAL A 812 10.51 -27.94 4.74
C VAL A 812 10.99 -27.80 3.30
N LYS A 813 11.97 -28.63 2.93
CA LYS A 813 12.48 -28.79 1.56
C LYS A 813 12.40 -30.22 1.05
N ASP A 814 11.93 -31.16 1.88
CA ASP A 814 11.85 -32.58 1.56
C ASP A 814 10.55 -32.96 0.83
N GLY A 815 9.91 -32.01 0.15
CA GLY A 815 8.76 -32.30 -0.71
C GLY A 815 9.15 -33.14 -1.94
N ARG A 816 8.23 -33.99 -2.39
CA ARG A 816 8.31 -34.72 -3.66
C ARG A 816 6.99 -34.57 -4.40
N LEU A 817 7.01 -33.85 -5.51
CA LEU A 817 5.87 -33.75 -6.43
C LEU A 817 5.89 -34.96 -7.36
N GLN A 818 4.80 -35.73 -7.41
CA GLN A 818 4.66 -36.95 -8.19
C GLN A 818 3.51 -36.79 -9.17
N LEU A 819 3.78 -36.92 -10.48
CA LEU A 819 2.77 -37.15 -11.51
C LEU A 819 2.74 -38.65 -11.79
N ARG A 820 1.68 -39.32 -11.36
CA ARG A 820 1.57 -40.77 -11.26
C ARG A 820 0.51 -41.31 -12.21
N LEU A 821 0.85 -42.36 -12.94
CA LEU A 821 -0.08 -43.04 -13.84
C LEU A 821 -0.76 -44.22 -13.17
N GLY A 822 -0.04 -44.95 -12.29
CA GLY A 822 -0.61 -46.10 -11.56
C GLY A 822 -1.42 -47.03 -12.46
N SER A 823 -2.64 -47.37 -12.03
CA SER A 823 -3.58 -48.22 -12.78
C SER A 823 -4.11 -47.61 -14.08
N PHE A 824 -3.92 -46.31 -14.32
CA PHE A 824 -4.32 -45.66 -15.57
C PHE A 824 -3.40 -46.02 -16.73
N ALA A 825 -2.15 -46.44 -16.45
CA ALA A 825 -1.19 -46.75 -17.51
C ALA A 825 -1.66 -47.92 -18.39
N LYS A 826 -1.59 -47.72 -19.72
CA LYS A 826 -1.85 -48.75 -20.73
C LYS A 826 -0.69 -48.88 -21.70
N VAL A 827 -0.38 -50.12 -22.08
CA VAL A 827 0.66 -50.43 -23.08
C VAL A 827 0.32 -49.73 -24.39
N GLY A 828 1.30 -49.03 -24.96
CA GLY A 828 1.15 -48.24 -26.20
C GLY A 828 0.74 -46.79 -25.97
N ASP A 829 0.31 -46.41 -24.76
CA ASP A 829 -0.05 -45.03 -24.45
C ASP A 829 1.20 -44.15 -24.25
N SER A 830 1.06 -42.86 -24.51
CA SER A 830 2.06 -41.83 -24.27
C SER A 830 1.43 -40.65 -23.55
N TYR A 831 2.03 -40.29 -22.42
CA TYR A 831 1.63 -39.11 -21.64
C TYR A 831 2.58 -37.97 -21.91
N PHE A 832 2.02 -36.80 -22.18
CA PHE A 832 2.74 -35.56 -22.44
C PHE A 832 2.41 -34.57 -21.34
N ILE A 833 3.43 -33.99 -20.73
CA ILE A 833 3.32 -33.08 -19.59
C ILE A 833 4.19 -31.87 -19.87
N ASP A 834 3.68 -30.69 -19.56
CA ASP A 834 4.37 -29.42 -19.72
C ASP A 834 3.89 -28.34 -18.73
N ASN A 835 4.65 -27.26 -18.61
CA ASN A 835 4.32 -26.05 -17.84
C ASN A 835 3.86 -26.32 -16.39
N VAL A 836 4.62 -27.11 -15.64
CA VAL A 836 4.27 -27.50 -14.26
C VAL A 836 4.63 -26.38 -13.28
N SER A 837 3.66 -25.83 -12.57
CA SER A 837 3.90 -24.87 -11.50
C SER A 837 3.32 -25.28 -10.16
N LEU A 838 4.06 -24.98 -9.09
CA LEU A 838 3.61 -25.07 -7.70
C LEU A 838 3.93 -23.75 -7.01
N GLU A 839 2.91 -22.94 -6.76
CA GLU A 839 3.08 -21.54 -6.35
C GLU A 839 2.31 -21.27 -5.06
N LYS A 840 2.89 -20.49 -4.15
CA LYS A 840 2.18 -20.04 -2.95
C LYS A 840 1.06 -19.10 -3.38
N VAL A 841 -0.17 -19.38 -2.92
CA VAL A 841 -1.30 -18.48 -3.15
C VAL A 841 -1.18 -17.32 -2.16
N ILE A 842 -1.06 -16.10 -2.68
CA ILE A 842 -1.06 -14.89 -1.85
C ILE A 842 -2.50 -14.42 -1.84
N ALA A 843 -3.27 -14.93 -0.87
CA ALA A 843 -4.60 -14.41 -0.65
C ALA A 843 -4.50 -12.90 -0.38
N ALA A 844 -5.42 -12.13 -0.95
CA ALA A 844 -5.60 -10.74 -0.54
C ALA A 844 -5.72 -10.70 0.99
N PRO A 845 -5.11 -9.72 1.68
CA PRO A 845 -5.31 -9.57 3.11
C PRO A 845 -6.81 -9.54 3.36
N ASP A 846 -7.27 -10.37 4.30
CA ASP A 846 -8.63 -10.30 4.77
C ASP A 846 -8.86 -8.91 5.35
N THR A 847 -9.63 -8.08 4.63
CA THR A 847 -9.88 -6.69 4.98
C THR A 847 -11.08 -6.53 5.91
N VAL A 848 -11.81 -7.62 6.19
CA VAL A 848 -12.91 -7.61 7.16
C VAL A 848 -12.37 -8.21 8.43
N ALA A 849 -12.22 -7.39 9.48
CA ALA A 849 -11.79 -7.91 10.77
C ALA A 849 -12.86 -8.91 11.30
N PRO A 850 -12.49 -10.15 11.64
CA PRO A 850 -13.41 -11.09 12.26
C PRO A 850 -14.01 -10.51 13.53
N SER A 851 -15.31 -10.69 13.73
CA SER A 851 -16.04 -10.17 14.87
C SER A 851 -16.13 -11.20 16.00
N VAL A 852 -16.11 -10.71 17.25
CA VAL A 852 -16.43 -11.54 18.41
C VAL A 852 -17.95 -11.77 18.42
N ILE A 853 -18.37 -13.01 18.22
CA ILE A 853 -19.79 -13.41 18.24
C ILE A 853 -20.22 -14.07 19.55
N GLY A 854 -19.26 -14.37 20.44
CA GLY A 854 -19.55 -14.90 21.75
C GLY A 854 -18.36 -14.79 22.69
N ASN A 855 -18.65 -14.64 23.98
CA ASN A 855 -17.68 -14.72 25.05
C ASN A 855 -18.31 -15.40 26.28
N THR A 856 -17.55 -16.21 27.00
CA THR A 856 -18.05 -16.93 28.19
C THR A 856 -16.89 -17.11 29.18
N PRO A 857 -17.11 -16.99 30.50
CA PRO A 857 -18.34 -16.61 31.21
C PRO A 857 -18.67 -15.10 31.13
N THR A 858 -19.96 -14.75 31.25
CA THR A 858 -20.47 -13.37 31.35
C THR A 858 -21.31 -13.20 32.61
N GLY A 859 -21.21 -12.06 33.32
CA GLY A 859 -22.07 -11.74 34.47
C GLY A 859 -21.30 -11.28 35.72
N THR A 860 -21.98 -11.24 36.87
CA THR A 860 -21.39 -10.93 38.19
C THR A 860 -21.15 -12.21 39.01
N ASN A 861 -20.20 -12.21 39.95
CA ASN A 861 -19.79 -13.37 40.78
C ASN A 861 -19.17 -14.57 40.01
N VAL A 862 -18.47 -14.30 38.91
CA VAL A 862 -17.71 -15.33 38.17
C VAL A 862 -16.51 -15.81 39.00
N SER A 863 -16.32 -17.13 39.07
CA SER A 863 -15.16 -17.73 39.76
C SER A 863 -13.85 -17.40 39.03
N TYR A 864 -12.80 -17.04 39.78
CA TYR A 864 -11.46 -16.74 39.25
C TYR A 864 -10.79 -17.91 38.50
N GLY A 865 -11.26 -19.15 38.69
CA GLY A 865 -10.77 -20.34 37.99
C GLY A 865 -11.56 -20.72 36.74
N SER A 866 -12.48 -19.86 36.28
CA SER A 866 -13.32 -20.17 35.11
C SER A 866 -12.53 -20.07 33.82
N GLN A 867 -12.69 -21.06 32.94
CA GLN A 867 -12.14 -21.05 31.58
C GLN A 867 -12.81 -19.93 30.75
N ILE A 868 -12.00 -19.10 30.08
CA ILE A 868 -12.48 -17.98 29.28
C ILE A 868 -12.51 -18.40 27.81
N THR A 869 -13.69 -18.47 27.23
CA THR A 869 -13.85 -18.75 25.80
C THR A 869 -14.25 -17.49 25.06
N VAL A 870 -13.55 -17.16 23.98
CA VAL A 870 -13.92 -16.13 23.00
C VAL A 870 -14.17 -16.81 21.66
N THR A 871 -15.37 -16.62 21.09
CA THR A 871 -15.79 -17.20 19.82
C THR A 871 -15.83 -16.11 18.75
N PHE A 872 -15.12 -16.36 17.65
CA PHE A 872 -15.09 -15.50 16.47
C PHE A 872 -16.03 -16.05 15.38
N ASP A 873 -16.57 -15.17 14.55
CA ASP A 873 -17.38 -15.54 13.37
C ASP A 873 -16.60 -16.38 12.35
N GLU A 874 -15.28 -16.20 12.28
CA GLU A 874 -14.38 -17.00 11.45
C GLU A 874 -13.03 -17.32 12.12
N SER A 875 -12.15 -18.04 11.41
CA SER A 875 -10.87 -18.48 11.96
C SER A 875 -9.88 -17.31 12.08
N MET A 876 -9.25 -17.18 13.25
CA MET A 876 -8.33 -16.09 13.57
C MET A 876 -6.86 -16.44 13.35
N ASN A 877 -6.03 -15.41 13.11
CA ASN A 877 -4.60 -15.52 13.38
C ASN A 877 -4.39 -15.64 14.91
N GLN A 878 -4.03 -16.84 15.36
CA GLN A 878 -3.93 -17.18 16.78
C GLN A 878 -2.96 -16.26 17.53
N SER A 879 -1.74 -16.07 17.00
CA SER A 879 -0.72 -15.23 17.64
C SER A 879 -1.14 -13.77 17.83
N SER A 880 -1.92 -13.22 16.90
CA SER A 880 -2.41 -11.84 16.96
C SER A 880 -3.53 -11.68 17.98
N ALA A 881 -4.48 -12.63 17.99
CA ALA A 881 -5.59 -12.64 18.95
C ALA A 881 -5.09 -12.83 20.39
N GLU A 882 -4.13 -13.75 20.61
CA GLU A 882 -3.49 -13.98 21.92
C GLU A 882 -2.75 -12.74 22.41
N SER A 883 -2.03 -12.05 21.54
CA SER A 883 -1.29 -10.82 21.89
C SER A 883 -2.21 -9.63 22.23
N ALA A 884 -3.42 -9.61 21.67
CA ALA A 884 -4.42 -8.57 21.91
C ALA A 884 -5.31 -8.86 23.13
N PHE A 885 -5.33 -10.10 23.61
CA PHE A 885 -6.17 -10.50 24.74
C PHE A 885 -5.63 -9.93 26.06
N SER A 886 -6.52 -9.33 26.86
CA SER A 886 -6.19 -8.80 28.17
C SER A 886 -7.34 -9.00 29.16
N ILE A 887 -6.99 -9.13 30.44
CA ILE A 887 -7.92 -9.27 31.56
C ILE A 887 -7.55 -8.26 32.64
N ILE A 888 -8.56 -7.68 33.28
CA ILE A 888 -8.39 -6.70 34.36
C ILE A 888 -9.20 -7.18 35.57
N PRO A 889 -8.56 -7.50 36.72
CA PRO A 889 -7.12 -7.45 36.96
C PRO A 889 -6.35 -8.51 36.16
N ALA A 890 -5.07 -8.23 35.87
CA ALA A 890 -4.21 -9.16 35.15
C ALA A 890 -3.99 -10.45 35.96
N THR A 891 -4.20 -11.62 35.34
CA THR A 891 -3.95 -12.94 35.93
C THR A 891 -3.13 -13.80 34.95
N THR A 892 -2.48 -14.86 35.45
CA THR A 892 -1.67 -15.78 34.64
C THR A 892 -2.51 -16.94 34.12
N GLY A 893 -2.35 -17.30 32.83
CA GLY A 893 -3.03 -18.43 32.20
C GLY A 893 -2.30 -18.93 30.94
N SER A 894 -2.92 -19.84 30.20
CA SER A 894 -2.41 -20.38 28.92
C SER A 894 -3.54 -20.43 27.90
N PHE A 895 -3.23 -20.16 26.64
CA PHE A 895 -4.20 -20.24 25.54
C PHE A 895 -4.25 -21.64 24.93
N SER A 896 -5.44 -22.02 24.49
CA SER A 896 -5.68 -23.15 23.58
C SER A 896 -6.72 -22.77 22.54
N TRP A 897 -6.79 -23.51 21.43
CA TRP A 897 -7.70 -23.20 20.34
C TRP A 897 -8.51 -24.42 19.92
N ASN A 898 -9.78 -24.20 19.59
CA ASN A 898 -10.65 -25.19 18.98
C ASN A 898 -11.48 -24.55 17.86
N GLY A 899 -10.99 -24.64 16.62
CA GLY A 899 -11.57 -23.96 15.47
C GLY A 899 -11.53 -22.44 15.66
N ASN A 900 -12.69 -21.80 15.60
CA ASN A 900 -12.85 -20.35 15.78
C ASN A 900 -12.97 -19.91 17.25
N ASN A 901 -12.65 -20.81 18.20
CA ASN A 901 -12.70 -20.51 19.63
C ASN A 901 -11.29 -20.39 20.20
N MET A 902 -11.01 -19.25 20.83
CA MET A 902 -9.88 -19.07 21.74
C MET A 902 -10.34 -19.44 23.15
N ILE A 903 -9.56 -20.27 23.84
CA ILE A 903 -9.89 -20.90 25.11
C ILE A 903 -8.78 -20.66 26.13
#